data_AF-A0A9D1HC49-F1
#
_entry.id   AF-A0A9D1HC49-F1
#
_cell.length_a   1.000
_cell.length_b   1.000
_cell.length_c   1.000
_cell.angle_alpha   90.00
_cell.angle_beta   90.00
_cell.angle_gamma   90.00
#
_symmetry.space_group_name_H-M   'P 1'
#
loop_
_entity.id
_entity.type
_entity.pdbx_description
1 polymer ?
#
loop_
_entity_poly.entity_id
_entity_poly.type
_entity_poly.pdbx_seq_one_letter_code
_entity_poly.pdbx_strand_id
1 'polypeptide(L)'
;MLQIKDIHKEYKTGSLIQKALDGVSLNLRDSEFVAILGPSGSGKTTLLNIIGGLDRYDSGELIINGISTKKYKDRDWDSYRNHTIGFVFQSYNLIPHQTILSNVELALTISGVDKEERTRRAREALEEVGLGDQVHKRPNQLSGGQMQRVAIARALVNDPDILLADEPTGALDSETSVQVMELLQEVAKDRLVVMVTHNPELADAYATRIVRLKDGKIISDSDPFSVNTAELAEPEHKNMGKSSMSFLTALSLSFNNLRTKKARTLLTSFAGSIGIIGIALILSLSNGVNAYISSLETDTLAEYPLQIQSSGLDLTSMMSAEAEGVSDSESSKGDVGVVQMMTDMFSTVNSNDLKSLKAYIESGDSDIKKYTNAIEYSYSATPQIYRLDGEDIRQVHPDTSFEALGVGSSAGSNSMMSNMMSTDIFYEMPENRQLYEDQYDVKAGRWPKAYNECVVVLTANGGISDFMLYSMGLRDSKELDDMIQQFIDEENVTTPGNMGSYSYEDLLGVSFKLVNNADCYQYDSAYGVWTDKSEDEAYMRDLVENGEDVKVVGVVQPSEDGNGFVLSAGIGYTPDMTRHMAQQADKSEIVKQQLDDPDVNVFTGKPFGETDQGSDFNMDSLFTVDEEKLQQAFTFDESALSGAGLDGAFDNIGKSVDLSSIIDLGDINASLPGADFGEIVGDLDIQISPDALSGIADDLAAGYAEYLVSNPDATFEYYMNNGGGGEILSQGISSAIDADSIEEQLKGAAEEYMQGIMTSYGNAVEKAVESQMASATEQITGQIAAEMEKVMTSAMSGIGDAVSVDPEAFSEAFQMNMTGEELVSLMMSMDSGQSESYDNNLATLGYVDFDDPSSIDIYPIDFESKENVIGILDNYNKTMEDEGKDEQVITYTDVVGSLMSSVTDIIDTISYVLIAFVAISLVVSSIMIGVITYISVLERKKEIGILRAIGASKQNISQVFNAETFIIGLCAGLIGILITLLLLIPGNALIHYVAGTNDVNAYLPVVPAVVLILLSVVLTLIGGIIPSRKAAKSDPVTALRTE
;
A
#
# COMPACT_ATOMS: atom_id res chain seq x y z
N MET A 1 43.27 -59.86 9.89
CA MET A 1 42.98 -60.89 10.93
C MET A 1 41.83 -60.44 11.83
N LEU A 2 40.84 -61.31 12.06
CA LEU A 2 39.64 -61.04 12.86
C LEU A 2 39.66 -61.87 14.17
N GLN A 3 39.50 -61.22 15.32
CA GLN A 3 39.43 -61.88 16.63
C GLN A 3 38.16 -61.46 17.39
N ILE A 4 37.41 -62.44 17.85
CA ILE A 4 36.20 -62.31 18.67
C ILE A 4 36.54 -62.84 20.05
N LYS A 5 36.43 -62.00 21.09
CA LYS A 5 36.76 -62.36 22.48
C LYS A 5 35.58 -62.09 23.39
N ASP A 6 35.04 -63.17 23.98
CA ASP A 6 34.01 -63.16 25.01
C ASP A 6 32.79 -62.26 24.69
N ILE A 7 32.34 -62.28 23.43
CA ILE A 7 31.23 -61.44 22.97
C ILE A 7 29.90 -61.94 23.54
N HIS A 8 29.17 -61.03 24.17
CA HIS A 8 27.79 -61.23 24.60
C HIS A 8 26.85 -60.25 23.88
N LYS A 9 25.64 -60.72 23.57
CA LYS A 9 24.57 -59.91 22.96
C LYS A 9 23.21 -60.35 23.48
N GLU A 10 22.44 -59.39 23.97
CA GLU A 10 21.08 -59.55 24.42
C GLU A 10 20.14 -58.61 23.66
N TYR A 11 18.99 -59.12 23.23
CA TYR A 11 17.91 -58.29 22.69
C TYR A 11 16.83 -58.13 23.75
N LYS A 12 16.42 -56.88 23.99
CA LYS A 12 15.38 -56.52 24.96
C LYS A 12 14.11 -56.12 24.23
N THR A 13 13.03 -56.86 24.43
CA THR A 13 11.71 -56.58 23.86
C THR A 13 10.69 -56.49 24.99
N GLY A 14 10.33 -55.27 25.40
CA GLY A 14 9.52 -55.05 26.59
C GLY A 14 10.23 -55.57 27.85
N SER A 15 9.64 -56.56 28.52
CA SER A 15 10.22 -57.26 29.69
C SER A 15 11.04 -58.51 29.33
N LEU A 16 10.99 -58.99 28.07
CA LEU A 16 11.69 -60.19 27.64
C LEU A 16 13.15 -59.85 27.27
N ILE A 17 14.11 -60.51 27.92
CA ILE A 17 15.53 -60.46 27.59
C ILE A 17 15.91 -61.78 26.90
N GLN A 18 16.27 -61.71 25.62
CA GLN A 18 16.74 -62.86 24.86
C GLN A 18 18.25 -62.79 24.67
N LYS A 19 18.97 -63.74 25.26
CA LYS A 19 20.42 -63.89 25.06
C LYS A 19 20.69 -64.52 23.70
N ALA A 20 21.21 -63.72 22.78
CA ALA A 20 21.55 -64.16 21.42
C ALA A 20 22.98 -64.70 21.32
N LEU A 21 23.92 -64.13 22.06
CA LEU A 21 25.31 -64.62 22.21
C LEU A 21 25.71 -64.58 23.67
N ASP A 22 26.36 -65.64 24.17
CA ASP A 22 26.72 -65.82 25.58
C ASP A 22 28.18 -66.27 25.71
N GLY A 23 29.12 -65.32 25.64
CA GLY A 23 30.56 -65.56 25.83
C GLY A 23 31.26 -66.17 24.62
N VAL A 24 30.91 -65.74 23.41
CA VAL A 24 31.46 -66.30 22.17
C VAL A 24 32.90 -65.80 21.94
N SER A 25 33.84 -66.73 21.75
CA SER A 25 35.23 -66.44 21.36
C SER A 25 35.64 -67.24 20.13
N LEU A 26 36.12 -66.56 19.09
CA LEU A 26 36.48 -67.16 17.80
C LEU A 26 37.54 -66.31 17.09
N ASN A 27 38.59 -66.92 16.56
CA ASN A 27 39.57 -66.24 15.71
C ASN A 27 39.52 -66.80 14.29
N LEU A 28 39.58 -65.93 13.29
CA LEU A 28 39.53 -66.26 11.88
C LEU A 28 40.83 -65.83 11.17
N ARG A 29 41.26 -66.66 10.21
CA ARG A 29 42.43 -66.41 9.35
C ARG A 29 42.08 -65.41 8.25
N ASP A 30 43.10 -64.88 7.57
CA ASP A 30 42.90 -63.88 6.51
C ASP A 30 42.30 -64.48 5.23
N SER A 31 42.54 -65.76 4.96
CA SER A 31 41.95 -66.51 3.84
C SER A 31 41.56 -67.91 4.29
N GLU A 32 40.26 -68.15 4.48
CA GLU A 32 39.68 -69.47 4.76
C GLU A 32 38.17 -69.46 4.43
N PHE A 33 37.58 -70.63 4.18
CA PHE A 33 36.14 -70.80 4.04
C PHE A 33 35.54 -71.38 5.34
N VAL A 34 34.97 -70.52 6.17
CA VAL A 34 34.38 -70.89 7.46
C VAL A 34 32.87 -71.01 7.35
N ALA A 35 32.32 -72.18 7.73
CA ALA A 35 30.89 -72.40 7.87
C ALA A 35 30.46 -72.41 9.35
N ILE A 36 29.58 -71.49 9.74
CA ILE A 36 28.96 -71.43 11.06
C ILE A 36 27.63 -72.17 11.02
N LEU A 37 27.55 -73.30 11.72
CA LEU A 37 26.44 -74.26 11.66
C LEU A 37 25.65 -74.31 12.96
N GLY A 38 24.33 -74.42 12.90
CA GLY A 38 23.51 -74.55 14.10
C GLY A 38 22.01 -74.43 13.84
N PRO A 39 21.16 -74.82 14.80
CA PRO A 39 19.71 -74.73 14.65
C PRO A 39 19.23 -73.28 14.52
N SER A 40 18.01 -73.08 14.02
CA SER A 40 17.41 -71.74 13.96
C SER A 40 17.34 -71.11 15.36
N GLY A 41 17.60 -69.80 15.45
CA GLY A 41 17.65 -69.08 16.73
C GLY A 41 18.90 -69.29 17.58
N SER A 42 19.91 -70.05 17.13
CA SER A 42 21.13 -70.28 17.93
C SER A 42 22.11 -69.11 18.05
N GLY A 43 21.82 -67.97 17.40
CA GLY A 43 22.66 -66.77 17.42
C GLY A 43 23.55 -66.56 16.18
N LYS A 44 23.46 -67.43 15.15
CA LYS A 44 24.37 -67.41 13.98
C LYS A 44 24.35 -66.08 13.22
N THR A 45 23.17 -65.62 12.80
CA THR A 45 23.00 -64.35 12.10
C THR A 45 23.40 -63.17 12.99
N THR A 46 23.16 -63.25 14.30
CA THR A 46 23.61 -62.21 15.25
C THR A 46 25.13 -62.12 15.28
N LEU A 47 25.83 -63.27 15.34
CA LEU A 47 27.29 -63.32 15.28
C LEU A 47 27.81 -62.75 13.94
N LEU A 48 27.19 -63.14 12.83
CA LEU A 48 27.56 -62.64 11.50
C LEU A 48 27.35 -61.12 11.37
N ASN A 49 26.24 -60.59 11.89
CA ASN A 49 25.94 -59.16 11.90
C ASN A 49 26.93 -58.36 12.75
N ILE A 50 27.39 -58.91 13.88
CA ILE A 50 28.42 -58.28 14.72
C ILE A 50 29.77 -58.28 14.00
N ILE A 51 30.16 -59.39 13.36
CA ILE A 51 31.39 -59.49 12.55
C ILE A 51 31.37 -58.47 11.40
N GLY A 52 30.22 -58.34 10.73
CA GLY A 52 30.02 -57.40 9.63
C GLY A 52 29.82 -55.94 10.06
N GLY A 53 29.81 -55.64 11.36
CA GLY A 53 29.59 -54.28 11.85
C GLY A 53 28.20 -53.72 11.57
N LEU A 54 27.21 -54.59 11.38
CA LEU A 54 25.79 -54.25 11.22
C LEU A 54 25.08 -54.12 12.57
N ASP A 55 25.47 -54.91 13.57
CA ASP A 55 24.99 -54.82 14.96
C ASP A 55 26.17 -54.59 15.92
N ARG A 56 25.90 -54.08 17.13
CA ARG A 56 26.89 -53.93 18.20
C ARG A 56 26.71 -55.00 19.27
N TYR A 57 27.80 -55.46 19.86
CA TYR A 57 27.79 -56.34 21.03
C TYR A 57 27.63 -55.52 22.33
N ASP A 58 27.15 -56.16 23.41
CA ASP A 58 26.92 -55.51 24.70
C ASP A 58 28.16 -55.60 25.61
N SER A 59 28.88 -56.72 25.56
CA SER A 59 30.15 -56.92 26.29
C SER A 59 31.11 -57.82 25.50
N GLY A 60 32.37 -57.88 25.91
CA GLY A 60 33.45 -58.56 25.19
C GLY A 60 34.32 -57.60 24.37
N GLU A 61 35.04 -58.13 23.38
CA GLU A 61 35.90 -57.36 22.49
C GLU A 61 35.98 -57.99 21.09
N LEU A 62 35.71 -57.18 20.05
CA LEU A 62 35.97 -57.52 18.65
C LEU A 62 37.20 -56.75 18.16
N ILE A 63 38.19 -57.45 17.64
CA ILE A 63 39.45 -56.89 17.15
C ILE A 63 39.56 -57.15 15.64
N ILE A 64 39.70 -56.08 14.88
CA ILE A 64 39.83 -56.10 13.41
C ILE A 64 41.22 -55.56 13.08
N ASN A 65 42.04 -56.34 12.36
CA ASN A 65 43.40 -55.95 11.95
C ASN A 65 44.26 -55.43 13.13
N GLY A 66 44.14 -56.09 14.29
CA GLY A 66 44.90 -55.72 15.50
C GLY A 66 44.32 -54.54 16.30
N ILE A 67 43.25 -53.91 15.84
CA ILE A 67 42.62 -52.75 16.51
C ILE A 67 41.29 -53.15 17.13
N SER A 68 41.14 -52.85 18.42
CA SER A 68 39.87 -53.02 19.14
C SER A 68 38.78 -52.10 18.59
N THR A 69 37.64 -52.67 18.22
CA THR A 69 36.46 -51.95 17.72
C THR A 69 35.82 -51.02 18.75
N LYS A 70 36.16 -51.12 20.04
CA LYS A 70 35.76 -50.14 21.05
C LYS A 70 36.28 -48.74 20.76
N LYS A 71 37.39 -48.64 20.00
CA LYS A 71 37.97 -47.37 19.55
C LYS A 71 37.35 -46.84 18.25
N TYR A 72 36.52 -47.63 17.57
CA TYR A 72 35.92 -47.25 16.28
C TYR A 72 34.81 -46.21 16.50
N LYS A 73 34.86 -45.14 15.70
CA LYS A 73 33.76 -44.18 15.52
C LYS A 73 32.82 -44.67 14.43
N ASP A 74 31.65 -44.04 14.31
CA ASP A 74 30.67 -44.41 13.27
C ASP A 74 31.26 -44.39 11.86
N ARG A 75 32.16 -43.44 11.56
CA ARG A 75 32.83 -43.35 10.26
C ARG A 75 33.77 -44.52 10.00
N ASP A 76 34.41 -45.06 11.04
CA ASP A 76 35.31 -46.21 10.93
C ASP A 76 34.50 -47.48 10.63
N TRP A 77 33.33 -47.62 11.26
CA TRP A 77 32.37 -48.68 10.92
C TRP A 77 31.80 -48.56 9.51
N ASP A 78 31.46 -47.34 9.07
CA ASP A 78 30.98 -47.10 7.71
C ASP A 78 32.06 -47.47 6.67
N SER A 79 33.32 -47.12 6.94
CA SER A 79 34.48 -47.46 6.11
C SER A 79 34.79 -48.96 6.10
N TYR A 80 34.75 -49.63 7.25
CA TYR A 80 34.90 -51.08 7.38
C TYR A 80 33.83 -51.83 6.56
N ARG A 81 32.57 -51.41 6.63
CA ARG A 81 31.49 -52.01 5.84
C ARG A 81 31.62 -51.80 4.35
N ASN A 82 32.23 -50.69 3.91
CA ASN A 82 32.31 -50.36 2.50
C ASN A 82 33.51 -51.01 1.78
N HIS A 83 34.66 -51.10 2.46
CA HIS A 83 35.92 -51.53 1.81
C HIS A 83 36.42 -52.90 2.30
N THR A 84 36.03 -53.34 3.50
CA THR A 84 36.55 -54.60 4.09
C THR A 84 35.51 -55.71 4.07
N ILE A 85 34.23 -55.38 4.17
CA ILE A 85 33.13 -56.36 4.21
C ILE A 85 32.35 -56.36 2.90
N GLY A 86 32.21 -57.52 2.28
CA GLY A 86 31.14 -57.84 1.35
C GLY A 86 30.05 -58.59 2.09
N PHE A 87 28.79 -58.17 2.00
CA PHE A 87 27.67 -58.84 2.70
C PHE A 87 26.64 -59.40 1.72
N VAL A 88 26.39 -60.70 1.82
CA VAL A 88 25.37 -61.44 1.07
C VAL A 88 24.24 -61.82 2.03
N PHE A 89 23.07 -61.22 1.83
CA PHE A 89 21.89 -61.42 2.68
C PHE A 89 21.04 -62.60 2.22
N GLN A 90 20.37 -63.26 3.16
CA GLN A 90 19.41 -64.35 2.91
C GLN A 90 18.28 -63.95 1.93
N SER A 91 17.73 -62.74 2.04
CA SER A 91 16.62 -62.25 1.21
C SER A 91 17.07 -61.40 0.00
N TYR A 92 18.32 -61.52 -0.45
CA TYR A 92 18.97 -60.73 -1.52
C TYR A 92 19.12 -59.22 -1.25
N ASN A 93 18.08 -58.58 -0.72
CA ASN A 93 17.98 -57.16 -0.38
C ASN A 93 18.36 -56.24 -1.55
N LEU A 94 17.85 -56.50 -2.75
CA LEU A 94 18.00 -55.65 -3.94
C LEU A 94 16.91 -54.58 -3.98
N ILE A 95 17.24 -53.38 -4.49
CA ILE A 95 16.30 -52.27 -4.68
C ILE A 95 15.42 -52.55 -5.91
N PRO A 96 14.09 -52.77 -5.77
CA PRO A 96 13.25 -53.33 -6.83
C PRO A 96 13.09 -52.44 -8.07
N HIS A 97 13.10 -51.12 -7.88
CA HIS A 97 12.85 -50.15 -8.96
C HIS A 97 14.12 -49.80 -9.76
N GLN A 98 15.29 -50.28 -9.33
CA GLN A 98 16.57 -50.08 -10.01
C GLN A 98 16.93 -51.27 -10.90
N THR A 99 17.80 -51.05 -11.89
CA THR A 99 18.37 -52.15 -12.68
C THR A 99 19.38 -52.93 -11.85
N ILE A 100 19.74 -54.13 -12.30
CA ILE A 100 20.74 -54.96 -11.60
C ILE A 100 22.13 -54.32 -11.66
N LEU A 101 22.45 -53.62 -12.77
CA LEU A 101 23.64 -52.79 -12.87
C LEU A 101 23.66 -51.72 -11.79
N SER A 102 22.58 -50.92 -11.68
CA SER A 102 22.50 -49.87 -10.67
C SER A 102 22.58 -50.41 -9.25
N ASN A 103 22.00 -51.58 -8.96
CA ASN A 103 22.10 -52.23 -7.65
C ASN A 103 23.55 -52.59 -7.27
N VAL A 104 24.37 -53.05 -8.23
CA VAL A 104 25.80 -53.34 -8.02
C VAL A 104 26.60 -52.05 -7.92
N GLU A 105 26.28 -51.04 -8.73
CA GLU A 105 26.91 -49.71 -8.68
C GLU A 105 26.75 -49.01 -7.31
N LEU A 106 25.69 -49.29 -6.54
CA LEU A 106 25.44 -48.60 -5.26
C LEU A 106 26.65 -48.65 -4.31
N ALA A 107 27.35 -49.78 -4.23
CA ALA A 107 28.52 -49.94 -3.36
C ALA A 107 29.66 -49.00 -3.77
N LEU A 108 29.96 -48.96 -5.07
CA LEU A 108 30.98 -48.05 -5.65
C LEU A 108 30.57 -46.58 -5.57
N THR A 109 29.27 -46.28 -5.61
CA THR A 109 28.73 -44.92 -5.48
C THR A 109 29.02 -44.35 -4.09
N ILE A 110 28.95 -45.20 -3.06
CA ILE A 110 29.26 -44.85 -1.67
C ILE A 110 30.77 -44.71 -1.46
N SER A 111 31.58 -45.49 -2.18
CA SER A 111 33.04 -45.40 -2.22
C SER A 111 33.58 -44.16 -2.95
N GLY A 112 32.71 -43.33 -3.55
CA GLY A 112 33.11 -42.11 -4.25
C GLY A 112 33.78 -42.38 -5.61
N VAL A 113 33.59 -43.56 -6.19
CA VAL A 113 34.12 -43.90 -7.52
C VAL A 113 33.39 -43.12 -8.59
N ASP A 114 34.13 -42.59 -9.57
CA ASP A 114 33.57 -41.87 -10.70
C ASP A 114 32.56 -42.71 -11.47
N LYS A 115 31.58 -42.06 -12.10
CA LYS A 115 30.46 -42.74 -12.77
C LYS A 115 30.91 -43.71 -13.85
N GLU A 116 31.85 -43.33 -14.71
CA GLU A 116 32.28 -44.19 -15.83
C GLU A 116 32.98 -45.45 -15.31
N GLU A 117 33.91 -45.25 -14.38
CA GLU A 117 34.65 -46.33 -13.74
C GLU A 117 33.73 -47.25 -12.93
N ARG A 118 32.73 -46.67 -12.26
CA ARG A 118 31.74 -47.43 -11.50
C ARG A 118 30.91 -48.33 -12.39
N THR A 119 30.40 -47.81 -13.51
CA THR A 119 29.62 -48.60 -14.46
C THR A 119 30.46 -49.72 -15.08
N ARG A 120 31.74 -49.44 -15.39
CA ARG A 120 32.68 -50.45 -15.89
C ARG A 120 32.86 -51.60 -14.89
N ARG A 121 33.25 -51.30 -13.65
CA ARG A 121 33.46 -52.32 -12.59
C ARG A 121 32.19 -53.09 -12.24
N ALA A 122 31.05 -52.41 -12.16
CA ALA A 122 29.78 -53.08 -11.87
C ALA A 122 29.37 -54.05 -12.98
N ARG A 123 29.68 -53.72 -14.25
CA ARG A 123 29.48 -54.65 -15.37
C ARG A 123 30.43 -55.84 -15.29
N GLU A 124 31.72 -55.61 -15.01
CA GLU A 124 32.72 -56.67 -14.83
C GLU A 124 32.32 -57.64 -13.71
N ALA A 125 31.91 -57.13 -12.55
CA ALA A 125 31.41 -57.97 -11.44
C ALA A 125 30.14 -58.75 -11.81
N LEU A 126 29.27 -58.19 -12.67
CA LEU A 126 28.10 -58.91 -13.19
C LEU A 126 28.48 -59.97 -14.23
N GLU A 127 29.54 -59.76 -15.01
CA GLU A 127 30.09 -60.75 -15.95
C GLU A 127 30.71 -61.93 -15.21
N GLU A 128 31.46 -61.69 -14.13
CA GLU A 128 32.08 -62.74 -13.28
C GLU A 128 31.04 -63.70 -12.67
N VAL A 129 29.83 -63.20 -12.38
CA VAL A 129 28.71 -64.03 -11.88
C VAL A 129 27.77 -64.52 -12.98
N GLY A 130 28.14 -64.38 -14.26
CA GLY A 130 27.38 -64.89 -15.40
C GLY A 130 26.11 -64.11 -15.76
N LEU A 131 26.06 -62.81 -15.47
CA LEU A 131 24.92 -61.90 -15.69
C LEU A 131 25.22 -60.68 -16.57
N GLY A 132 26.36 -60.65 -17.29
CA GLY A 132 26.79 -59.53 -18.12
C GLY A 132 25.75 -59.05 -19.16
N ASP A 133 25.06 -59.98 -19.84
CA ASP A 133 24.04 -59.64 -20.84
C ASP A 133 22.72 -59.12 -20.23
N GLN A 134 22.55 -59.26 -18.91
CA GLN A 134 21.28 -59.00 -18.22
C GLN A 134 21.28 -57.68 -17.44
N VAL A 135 22.32 -56.85 -17.59
CA VAL A 135 22.56 -55.60 -16.83
C VAL A 135 21.37 -54.63 -16.77
N HIS A 136 20.49 -54.64 -17.78
CA HIS A 136 19.33 -53.75 -17.87
C HIS A 136 18.08 -54.29 -17.14
N LYS A 137 18.06 -55.56 -16.75
CA LYS A 137 16.93 -56.16 -16.05
C LYS A 137 16.78 -55.59 -14.65
N ARG A 138 15.56 -55.65 -14.13
CA ARG A 138 15.21 -55.31 -12.74
C ARG A 138 15.07 -56.59 -11.89
N PRO A 139 15.19 -56.52 -10.55
CA PRO A 139 15.10 -57.70 -9.69
C PRO A 139 13.83 -58.54 -9.89
N ASN A 140 12.68 -57.91 -10.16
CA ASN A 140 11.41 -58.59 -10.43
C ASN A 140 11.38 -59.38 -11.76
N GLN A 141 12.43 -59.31 -12.58
CA GLN A 141 12.57 -60.02 -13.85
C GLN A 141 13.61 -61.15 -13.79
N LEU A 142 14.13 -61.45 -12.59
CA LEU A 142 15.19 -62.45 -12.35
C LEU A 142 14.66 -63.64 -11.55
N SER A 143 15.26 -64.83 -11.75
CA SER A 143 15.04 -65.97 -10.85
C SER A 143 15.71 -65.75 -9.48
N GLY A 144 15.31 -66.52 -8.46
CA GLY A 144 15.94 -66.47 -7.12
C GLY A 144 17.46 -66.64 -7.18
N GLY A 145 17.93 -67.61 -7.96
CA GLY A 145 19.36 -67.83 -8.22
C GLY A 145 20.08 -66.64 -8.85
N GLN A 146 19.44 -66.02 -9.84
CA GLN A 146 20.00 -64.83 -10.48
C GLN A 146 20.05 -63.65 -9.51
N MET A 147 19.01 -63.44 -8.67
CA MET A 147 19.01 -62.41 -7.64
C MET A 147 20.13 -62.63 -6.61
N GLN A 148 20.40 -63.88 -6.22
CA GLN A 148 21.52 -64.20 -5.34
C GLN A 148 22.86 -63.84 -5.98
N ARG A 149 23.05 -64.17 -7.27
CA ARG A 149 24.27 -63.82 -8.00
C ARG A 149 24.47 -62.31 -8.13
N VAL A 150 23.40 -61.53 -8.33
CA VAL A 150 23.48 -60.06 -8.28
C VAL A 150 23.88 -59.57 -6.89
N ALA A 151 23.34 -60.18 -5.82
CA ALA A 151 23.72 -59.82 -4.44
C ALA A 151 25.19 -60.15 -4.15
N ILE A 152 25.72 -61.25 -4.69
CA ILE A 152 27.14 -61.62 -4.62
C ILE A 152 28.00 -60.64 -5.43
N ALA A 153 27.63 -60.31 -6.67
CA ALA A 153 28.34 -59.30 -7.47
C ALA A 153 28.40 -57.94 -6.73
N ARG A 154 27.30 -57.51 -6.12
CA ARG A 154 27.27 -56.30 -5.28
C ARG A 154 28.20 -56.39 -4.07
N ALA A 155 28.33 -57.56 -3.46
CA ALA A 155 29.22 -57.77 -2.34
C ALA A 155 30.71 -57.77 -2.77
N LEU A 156 31.02 -58.25 -3.97
CA LEU A 156 32.39 -58.37 -4.49
C LEU A 156 32.92 -57.11 -5.20
N VAL A 157 32.05 -56.22 -5.67
CA VAL A 157 32.43 -55.10 -6.54
C VAL A 157 33.45 -54.11 -5.94
N ASN A 158 33.51 -54.00 -4.61
CA ASN A 158 34.50 -53.16 -3.90
C ASN A 158 35.78 -53.92 -3.55
N ASP A 159 35.93 -55.17 -4.00
CA ASP A 159 37.04 -56.09 -3.68
C ASP A 159 37.28 -56.22 -2.16
N PRO A 160 36.31 -56.75 -1.39
CA PRO A 160 36.41 -56.80 0.06
C PRO A 160 37.41 -57.86 0.54
N ASP A 161 38.03 -57.63 1.70
CA ASP A 161 38.89 -58.61 2.40
C ASP A 161 38.10 -59.76 3.04
N ILE A 162 36.83 -59.52 3.37
CA ILE A 162 35.96 -60.47 4.09
C ILE A 162 34.60 -60.51 3.40
N LEU A 163 34.17 -61.70 2.98
CA LEU A 163 32.82 -61.95 2.47
C LEU A 163 31.99 -62.68 3.53
N LEU A 164 30.89 -62.06 3.94
CA LEU A 164 29.93 -62.60 4.90
C LEU A 164 28.67 -63.04 4.16
N ALA A 165 28.27 -64.29 4.33
CA ALA A 165 27.11 -64.87 3.65
C ALA A 165 26.12 -65.46 4.65
N ASP A 166 24.93 -64.88 4.75
CA ASP A 166 23.84 -65.37 5.60
C ASP A 166 22.91 -66.28 4.79
N GLU A 167 23.00 -67.60 5.01
CA GLU A 167 22.22 -68.62 4.31
C GLU A 167 22.14 -68.44 2.77
N PRO A 168 23.28 -68.39 2.06
CA PRO A 168 23.33 -67.99 0.66
C PRO A 168 22.61 -68.95 -0.31
N THR A 169 22.25 -70.15 0.14
CA THR A 169 21.56 -71.18 -0.67
C THR A 169 20.14 -71.49 -0.17
N GLY A 170 19.68 -70.87 0.92
CA GLY A 170 18.43 -71.25 1.59
C GLY A 170 17.14 -71.06 0.77
N ALA A 171 17.18 -70.21 -0.25
CA ALA A 171 16.04 -69.90 -1.12
C ALA A 171 16.23 -70.40 -2.57
N LEU A 172 17.17 -71.32 -2.80
CA LEU A 172 17.58 -71.77 -4.14
C LEU A 172 17.28 -73.27 -4.35
N ASP A 173 17.11 -73.67 -5.61
CA ASP A 173 17.10 -75.08 -6.00
C ASP A 173 18.50 -75.71 -5.89
N SER A 174 18.58 -77.04 -5.91
CA SER A 174 19.83 -77.78 -5.69
C SER A 174 20.91 -77.49 -6.74
N GLU A 175 20.54 -77.29 -8.00
CA GLU A 175 21.50 -77.04 -9.09
C GLU A 175 22.09 -75.63 -8.97
N THR A 176 21.23 -74.64 -8.72
CA THR A 176 21.65 -73.25 -8.46
C THR A 176 22.45 -73.12 -7.17
N SER A 177 22.12 -73.91 -6.14
CA SER A 177 22.86 -73.91 -4.86
C SER A 177 24.32 -74.35 -5.05
N VAL A 178 24.58 -75.35 -5.90
CA VAL A 178 25.94 -75.77 -6.24
C VAL A 178 26.73 -74.63 -6.90
N GLN A 179 26.14 -73.95 -7.90
CA GLN A 179 26.79 -72.84 -8.59
C GLN A 179 27.20 -71.70 -7.64
N VAL A 180 26.35 -71.36 -6.67
CA VAL A 180 26.66 -70.34 -5.65
C VAL A 180 27.77 -70.81 -4.72
N MET A 181 27.77 -72.09 -4.31
CA MET A 181 28.80 -72.64 -3.43
C MET A 181 30.17 -72.73 -4.12
N GLU A 182 30.22 -73.11 -5.40
CA GLU A 182 31.44 -73.10 -6.21
C GLU A 182 32.03 -71.69 -6.33
N LEU A 183 31.17 -70.67 -6.56
CA LEU A 183 31.59 -69.28 -6.60
C LEU A 183 32.17 -68.82 -5.25
N LEU A 184 31.49 -69.12 -4.12
CA LEU A 184 32.00 -68.78 -2.79
C LEU A 184 33.32 -69.49 -2.45
N GLN A 185 33.48 -70.74 -2.89
CA GLN A 185 34.72 -71.50 -2.72
C GLN A 185 35.88 -70.90 -3.53
N GLU A 186 35.60 -70.43 -4.75
CA GLU A 186 36.61 -69.73 -5.56
C GLU A 186 37.05 -68.43 -4.89
N VAL A 187 36.08 -67.65 -4.41
CA VAL A 187 36.34 -66.41 -3.66
C VAL A 187 37.13 -66.71 -2.38
N ALA A 188 36.91 -67.83 -1.68
CA ALA A 188 37.64 -68.13 -0.45
C ALA A 188 39.16 -68.42 -0.62
N LYS A 189 39.65 -68.52 -1.86
CA LYS A 189 41.08 -68.78 -2.13
C LYS A 189 41.97 -67.58 -1.79
N ASP A 190 41.48 -66.37 -1.99
CA ASP A 190 42.25 -65.13 -1.81
C ASP A 190 41.81 -64.29 -0.60
N ARG A 191 40.60 -64.55 -0.05
CA ARG A 191 40.02 -63.77 1.06
C ARG A 191 39.23 -64.63 2.05
N LEU A 192 38.82 -64.05 3.17
CA LEU A 192 38.04 -64.75 4.20
C LEU A 192 36.56 -64.83 3.78
N VAL A 193 36.00 -66.04 3.73
CA VAL A 193 34.56 -66.25 3.52
C VAL A 193 33.94 -66.86 4.78
N VAL A 194 32.99 -66.15 5.39
CA VAL A 194 32.22 -66.64 6.54
C VAL A 194 30.77 -66.85 6.12
N MET A 195 30.38 -68.12 6.02
CA MET A 195 29.02 -68.51 5.67
C MET A 195 28.29 -69.00 6.92
N VAL A 196 27.08 -68.51 7.15
CA VAL A 196 26.12 -69.10 8.09
C VAL A 196 25.20 -70.03 7.32
N THR A 197 25.01 -71.25 7.80
CA THR A 197 24.06 -72.21 7.19
C THR A 197 23.46 -73.14 8.24
N HIS A 198 22.27 -73.66 7.94
CA HIS A 198 21.67 -74.78 8.67
C HIS A 198 21.83 -76.12 7.93
N ASN A 199 22.41 -76.12 6.72
CA ASN A 199 22.63 -77.32 5.92
C ASN A 199 24.03 -77.91 6.18
N PRO A 200 24.14 -79.05 6.90
CA PRO A 200 25.42 -79.70 7.17
C PRO A 200 26.11 -80.24 5.92
N GLU A 201 25.35 -80.77 4.95
CA GLU A 201 25.93 -81.39 3.75
C GLU A 201 26.72 -80.38 2.92
N LEU A 202 26.18 -79.15 2.76
CA LEU A 202 26.87 -78.08 2.05
C LEU A 202 28.08 -77.54 2.82
N ALA A 203 28.00 -77.49 4.15
CA ALA A 203 29.14 -77.07 4.96
C ALA A 203 30.29 -78.09 4.89
N ASP A 204 29.98 -79.39 5.02
CA ASP A 204 30.96 -80.47 4.97
C ASP A 204 31.60 -80.61 3.59
N ALA A 205 30.88 -80.30 2.50
CA ALA A 205 31.38 -80.42 1.13
C ALA A 205 32.30 -79.26 0.69
N TYR A 206 32.07 -78.03 1.16
CA TYR A 206 32.73 -76.84 0.62
C TYR A 206 33.60 -76.06 1.63
N ALA A 207 33.28 -76.09 2.93
CA ALA A 207 33.98 -75.30 3.92
C ALA A 207 35.31 -75.95 4.32
N THR A 208 36.34 -75.12 4.53
CA THR A 208 37.64 -75.58 5.08
C THR A 208 37.60 -75.69 6.60
N ARG A 209 36.66 -75.00 7.26
CA ARG A 209 36.48 -75.02 8.72
C ARG A 209 35.00 -74.89 9.09
N ILE A 210 34.56 -75.70 10.05
CA ILE A 210 33.17 -75.74 10.52
C ILE A 210 33.11 -75.41 12.01
N VAL A 211 32.36 -74.35 12.34
CA VAL A 211 32.11 -73.90 13.71
C VAL A 211 30.65 -74.17 14.04
N ARG A 212 30.37 -74.98 15.07
CA ARG A 212 28.99 -75.28 15.48
C ARG A 212 28.56 -74.37 16.63
N LEU A 213 27.43 -73.69 16.47
CA LEU A 213 26.85 -72.74 17.42
C LEU A 213 25.48 -73.22 17.91
N LYS A 214 25.29 -73.29 19.22
CA LYS A 214 24.03 -73.68 19.88
C LYS A 214 23.76 -72.77 21.08
N ASP A 215 22.53 -72.26 21.19
CA ASP A 215 22.07 -71.43 22.31
C ASP A 215 23.02 -70.27 22.66
N GLY A 216 23.58 -69.60 21.63
CA GLY A 216 24.51 -68.48 21.79
C GLY A 216 25.94 -68.87 22.16
N LYS A 217 26.31 -70.16 22.13
CA LYS A 217 27.65 -70.67 22.47
C LYS A 217 28.25 -71.53 21.35
N ILE A 218 29.56 -71.44 21.18
CA ILE A 218 30.31 -72.35 20.28
C ILE A 218 30.49 -73.69 20.99
N ILE A 219 30.01 -74.77 20.37
CA ILE A 219 30.08 -76.14 20.91
C ILE A 219 31.21 -76.96 20.29
N SER A 220 31.64 -76.64 19.06
CA SER A 220 32.76 -77.30 18.40
C SER A 220 33.34 -76.45 17.29
N ASP A 221 34.64 -76.62 17.01
CA ASP A 221 35.38 -75.97 15.93
C ASP A 221 36.32 -77.02 15.30
N SER A 222 36.19 -77.26 14.00
CA SER A 222 36.90 -78.36 13.33
C SER A 222 38.39 -78.07 13.08
N ASP A 223 38.78 -76.81 13.01
CA ASP A 223 40.17 -76.39 12.78
C ASP A 223 40.48 -75.09 13.55
N PRO A 224 40.59 -75.16 14.90
CA PRO A 224 40.71 -73.98 15.74
C PRO A 224 41.98 -73.18 15.46
N PHE A 225 41.83 -71.87 15.27
CA PHE A 225 42.95 -70.95 15.11
C PHE A 225 43.27 -70.22 16.42
N SER A 226 44.51 -70.39 16.92
CA SER A 226 45.02 -69.67 18.09
C SER A 226 46.04 -68.62 17.65
N VAL A 227 45.88 -67.39 18.13
CA VAL A 227 46.76 -66.28 17.76
C VAL A 227 47.95 -66.24 18.72
N ASN A 228 49.16 -66.39 18.20
CA ASN A 228 50.38 -66.20 18.98
C ASN A 228 50.67 -64.71 19.16
N THR A 229 50.55 -64.21 20.38
CA THR A 229 50.64 -62.77 20.69
C THR A 229 52.05 -62.20 20.51
N ALA A 230 53.08 -63.06 20.43
CA ALA A 230 54.48 -62.65 20.27
C ALA A 230 54.91 -62.40 18.80
N GLU A 231 54.12 -62.84 17.81
CA GLU A 231 54.42 -62.74 16.38
C GLU A 231 53.49 -61.75 15.64
N LEU A 232 52.60 -61.07 16.37
CA LEU A 232 51.69 -60.08 15.79
C LEU A 232 52.50 -58.86 15.32
N ALA A 233 52.41 -58.55 14.03
CA ALA A 233 52.90 -57.29 13.48
C ALA A 233 52.29 -56.10 14.23
N GLU A 234 53.01 -54.98 14.31
CA GLU A 234 52.49 -53.76 14.94
C GLU A 234 51.15 -53.37 14.30
N PRO A 235 50.16 -52.93 15.10
CA PRO A 235 48.85 -52.56 14.58
C PRO A 235 48.96 -51.33 13.66
N GLU A 236 49.00 -51.55 12.35
CA GLU A 236 48.94 -50.48 11.36
C GLU A 236 47.49 -50.01 11.19
N HIS A 237 47.24 -48.75 11.52
CA HIS A 237 45.98 -48.09 11.19
C HIS A 237 45.94 -47.78 9.69
N LYS A 238 45.64 -48.78 8.86
CA LYS A 238 45.36 -48.54 7.43
C LYS A 238 44.15 -47.61 7.32
N ASN A 239 44.32 -46.51 6.61
CA ASN A 239 43.22 -45.59 6.32
C ASN A 239 42.29 -46.31 5.33
N MET A 240 41.22 -46.93 5.82
CA MET A 240 40.31 -47.82 5.06
C MET A 240 39.41 -47.06 4.05
N GLY A 241 39.91 -45.97 3.44
CA GLY A 241 39.16 -45.10 2.54
C GLY A 241 38.11 -44.22 3.24
N LYS A 242 37.70 -43.12 2.62
CA LYS A 242 36.58 -42.29 3.09
C LYS A 242 35.33 -42.66 2.29
N SER A 243 34.27 -43.09 2.96
CA SER A 243 32.91 -43.14 2.40
C SER A 243 32.43 -41.69 2.23
N SER A 244 32.65 -41.09 1.06
CA SER A 244 32.17 -39.74 0.74
C SER A 244 31.46 -39.74 -0.60
N MET A 245 30.13 -39.62 -0.55
CA MET A 245 29.33 -39.30 -1.72
C MET A 245 29.41 -37.77 -1.96
N SER A 246 29.55 -37.35 -3.22
CA SER A 246 29.43 -35.93 -3.58
C SER A 246 27.97 -35.49 -3.54
N PHE A 247 27.72 -34.22 -3.16
CA PHE A 247 26.37 -33.64 -3.16
C PHE A 247 25.72 -33.69 -4.56
N LEU A 248 26.50 -33.53 -5.63
CA LEU A 248 25.98 -33.67 -7.00
C LEU A 248 25.53 -35.10 -7.32
N THR A 249 26.24 -36.10 -6.78
CA THR A 249 25.84 -37.50 -6.90
C THR A 249 24.55 -37.78 -6.12
N ALA A 250 24.44 -37.22 -4.91
CA ALA A 250 23.21 -37.26 -4.12
C ALA A 250 22.04 -36.59 -4.87
N LEU A 251 22.26 -35.44 -5.51
CA LEU A 251 21.28 -34.74 -6.33
C LEU A 251 20.81 -35.59 -7.52
N SER A 252 21.72 -36.24 -8.23
CA SER A 252 21.36 -37.13 -9.35
C SER A 252 20.56 -38.36 -8.90
N LEU A 253 20.93 -38.96 -7.76
CA LEU A 253 20.18 -40.07 -7.16
C LEU A 253 18.77 -39.63 -6.75
N SER A 254 18.66 -38.47 -6.10
CA SER A 254 17.37 -37.91 -5.68
C SER A 254 16.49 -37.52 -6.86
N PHE A 255 17.05 -36.96 -7.93
CA PHE A 255 16.31 -36.63 -9.15
C PHE A 255 15.70 -37.88 -9.82
N ASN A 256 16.51 -38.94 -9.98
CA ASN A 256 16.01 -40.19 -10.54
C ASN A 256 14.90 -40.79 -9.68
N ASN A 257 15.00 -40.66 -8.35
CA ASN A 257 13.96 -41.09 -7.43
C ASN A 257 12.67 -40.26 -7.59
N LEU A 258 12.76 -38.92 -7.55
CA LEU A 258 11.61 -38.03 -7.74
C LEU A 258 10.91 -38.28 -9.08
N ARG A 259 11.68 -38.57 -10.13
CA ARG A 259 11.14 -38.94 -11.45
C ARG A 259 10.29 -40.21 -11.44
N THR A 260 10.51 -41.15 -10.51
CA THR A 260 9.64 -42.33 -10.38
C THR A 260 8.30 -42.02 -9.72
N LYS A 261 8.21 -40.93 -8.93
CA LYS A 261 7.01 -40.51 -8.19
C LYS A 261 6.48 -39.14 -8.67
N LYS A 262 6.40 -38.95 -10.00
CA LYS A 262 6.09 -37.65 -10.64
C LYS A 262 4.86 -36.93 -10.06
N ALA A 263 3.76 -37.66 -9.87
CA ALA A 263 2.50 -37.08 -9.37
C ALA A 263 2.67 -36.51 -7.96
N ARG A 264 3.29 -37.27 -7.06
CA ARG A 264 3.55 -36.82 -5.68
C ARG A 264 4.52 -35.63 -5.67
N THR A 265 5.60 -35.69 -6.44
CA THR A 265 6.58 -34.60 -6.51
C THR A 265 5.94 -33.31 -7.02
N LEU A 266 5.08 -33.40 -8.03
CA LEU A 266 4.35 -32.26 -8.56
C LEU A 266 3.38 -31.67 -7.53
N LEU A 267 2.56 -32.50 -6.88
CA LEU A 267 1.67 -32.07 -5.79
C LEU A 267 2.42 -31.42 -4.62
N THR A 268 3.57 -31.97 -4.24
CA THR A 268 4.39 -31.43 -3.14
C THR A 268 5.02 -30.09 -3.52
N SER A 269 5.52 -29.97 -4.75
CA SER A 269 6.10 -28.73 -5.25
C SER A 269 5.04 -27.64 -5.42
N PHE A 270 3.83 -28.02 -5.85
CA PHE A 270 2.67 -27.12 -5.95
C PHE A 270 2.19 -26.64 -4.57
N ALA A 271 2.06 -27.55 -3.60
CA ALA A 271 1.72 -27.18 -2.23
C ALA A 271 2.78 -26.25 -1.60
N GLY A 272 4.07 -26.47 -1.93
CA GLY A 272 5.17 -25.60 -1.55
C GLY A 272 5.19 -24.25 -2.28
N SER A 273 4.57 -24.14 -3.46
CA SER A 273 4.55 -22.90 -4.25
C SER A 273 3.46 -21.94 -3.80
N ILE A 274 2.40 -22.38 -3.10
CA ILE A 274 1.26 -21.53 -2.68
C ILE A 274 1.74 -20.30 -1.90
N GLY A 275 2.60 -20.48 -0.90
CA GLY A 275 3.14 -19.36 -0.12
C GLY A 275 3.98 -18.41 -0.98
N ILE A 276 4.77 -18.94 -1.92
CA ILE A 276 5.58 -18.12 -2.84
C ILE A 276 4.70 -17.33 -3.81
N ILE A 277 3.62 -17.94 -4.32
CA ILE A 277 2.65 -17.27 -5.18
C ILE A 277 2.03 -16.07 -4.45
N GLY A 278 1.64 -16.26 -3.18
CA GLY A 278 1.10 -15.20 -2.34
C GLY A 278 2.05 -14.00 -2.19
N ILE A 279 3.31 -14.24 -1.80
CA ILE A 279 4.29 -13.14 -1.66
C ILE A 279 4.53 -12.46 -3.00
N ALA A 280 4.70 -13.25 -4.05
CA ALA A 280 5.01 -12.72 -5.37
C ALA A 280 3.86 -11.85 -5.89
N LEU A 281 2.59 -12.24 -5.69
CA LEU A 281 1.43 -11.43 -6.07
C LEU A 281 1.35 -10.13 -5.27
N ILE A 282 1.54 -10.21 -3.94
CA ILE A 282 1.53 -9.01 -3.08
C ILE A 282 2.66 -8.05 -3.43
N LEU A 283 3.88 -8.56 -3.63
CA LEU A 283 4.99 -7.74 -4.10
C LEU A 283 4.74 -7.16 -5.49
N SER A 284 4.08 -7.90 -6.38
CA SER A 284 3.77 -7.39 -7.72
C SER A 284 2.77 -6.25 -7.66
N LEU A 285 1.73 -6.40 -6.84
CA LEU A 285 0.71 -5.37 -6.61
C LEU A 285 1.32 -4.15 -5.91
N SER A 286 2.08 -4.36 -4.83
CA SER A 286 2.74 -3.28 -4.08
C SER A 286 3.73 -2.50 -4.96
N ASN A 287 4.53 -3.16 -5.81
CA ASN A 287 5.40 -2.43 -6.74
C ASN A 287 4.61 -1.66 -7.81
N GLY A 288 3.48 -2.19 -8.27
CA GLY A 288 2.62 -1.49 -9.22
C GLY A 288 1.94 -0.26 -8.60
N VAL A 289 1.40 -0.42 -7.39
CA VAL A 289 0.79 0.66 -6.62
C VAL A 289 1.81 1.71 -6.23
N ASN A 290 2.99 1.33 -5.72
CA ASN A 290 4.04 2.28 -5.37
C ASN A 290 4.54 3.05 -6.60
N ALA A 291 4.70 2.39 -7.77
CA ALA A 291 5.09 3.09 -8.99
C ALA A 291 4.04 4.12 -9.42
N TYR A 292 2.76 3.78 -9.28
CA TYR A 292 1.67 4.72 -9.54
C TYR A 292 1.65 5.87 -8.53
N ILE A 293 1.80 5.57 -7.24
CA ILE A 293 1.91 6.59 -6.20
C ILE A 293 3.06 7.51 -6.53
N SER A 294 4.28 7.03 -6.75
CA SER A 294 5.45 7.88 -7.08
C SER A 294 5.21 8.81 -8.28
N SER A 295 4.48 8.34 -9.31
CA SER A 295 4.06 9.20 -10.43
C SER A 295 3.10 10.29 -9.95
N LEU A 296 2.05 9.91 -9.22
CA LEU A 296 1.13 10.86 -8.62
C LEU A 296 1.82 11.83 -7.66
N GLU A 297 2.77 11.40 -6.82
CA GLU A 297 3.51 12.30 -5.92
C GLU A 297 4.23 13.37 -6.73
N THR A 298 4.92 12.97 -7.80
CA THR A 298 5.66 13.87 -8.67
C THR A 298 4.72 14.88 -9.32
N ASP A 299 3.60 14.41 -9.88
CA ASP A 299 2.65 15.27 -10.59
C ASP A 299 1.89 16.20 -9.64
N THR A 300 1.47 15.71 -8.47
CA THR A 300 0.74 16.51 -7.47
C THR A 300 1.65 17.52 -6.77
N LEU A 301 2.92 17.20 -6.51
CA LEU A 301 3.90 18.15 -5.95
C LEU A 301 4.33 19.23 -6.96
N ALA A 302 4.25 18.93 -8.26
CA ALA A 302 4.44 19.94 -9.29
C ALA A 302 3.25 20.93 -9.37
N GLU A 303 2.04 20.48 -9.00
CA GLU A 303 0.84 21.31 -8.95
C GLU A 303 0.74 22.15 -7.67
N TYR A 304 1.03 21.55 -6.51
CA TYR A 304 0.96 22.20 -5.21
C TYR A 304 2.34 22.22 -4.54
N PRO A 305 3.19 23.22 -4.86
CA PRO A 305 4.46 23.40 -4.19
C PRO A 305 4.26 23.75 -2.71
N LEU A 306 5.36 23.64 -1.94
CA LEU A 306 5.43 24.28 -0.64
C LEU A 306 5.52 25.80 -0.85
N GLN A 307 4.45 26.50 -0.48
CA GLN A 307 4.32 27.93 -0.71
C GLN A 307 4.56 28.72 0.57
N ILE A 308 5.37 29.77 0.47
CA ILE A 308 5.72 30.69 1.56
C ILE A 308 5.45 32.11 1.06
N GLN A 309 4.39 32.75 1.55
CA GLN A 309 3.98 34.10 1.14
C GLN A 309 4.49 35.14 2.14
N SER A 310 4.77 36.38 1.72
CA SER A 310 5.23 37.45 2.61
C SER A 310 4.19 37.83 3.67
N SER A 311 2.90 37.66 3.36
CA SER A 311 1.79 37.80 4.30
C SER A 311 0.77 36.70 4.01
N GLY A 312 0.60 35.77 4.94
CA GLY A 312 -0.24 34.57 4.73
C GLY A 312 -1.01 34.16 5.98
N LEU A 313 -2.12 33.45 5.75
CA LEU A 313 -2.89 32.76 6.78
C LEU A 313 -2.42 31.30 6.88
N ASP A 314 -2.09 30.82 8.07
CA ASP A 314 -1.82 29.40 8.30
C ASP A 314 -3.12 28.57 8.29
N LEU A 315 -3.56 28.20 7.08
CA LEU A 315 -4.73 27.36 6.85
C LEU A 315 -4.58 25.96 7.48
N THR A 316 -3.35 25.44 7.58
CA THR A 316 -3.07 24.13 8.17
C THR A 316 -3.38 24.14 9.66
N SER A 317 -2.94 25.19 10.38
CA SER A 317 -3.28 25.38 11.78
C SER A 317 -4.79 25.56 11.98
N MET A 318 -5.47 26.29 11.08
CA MET A 318 -6.91 26.55 11.16
C MET A 318 -7.75 25.27 10.97
N MET A 319 -7.39 24.41 10.00
CA MET A 319 -8.05 23.12 9.77
C MET A 319 -7.77 22.12 10.91
N SER A 320 -6.57 22.15 11.49
CA SER A 320 -6.22 21.32 12.64
C SER A 320 -6.92 21.77 13.93
N ALA A 321 -7.11 23.08 14.10
CA ALA A 321 -7.84 23.67 15.21
C ALA A 321 -9.33 23.31 15.17
N GLU A 322 -9.94 23.13 13.99
CA GLU A 322 -11.30 22.57 13.86
C GLU A 322 -11.37 21.09 14.26
N ALA A 323 -10.34 20.30 13.95
CA ALA A 323 -10.26 18.89 14.33
C ALA A 323 -10.03 18.70 15.84
N GLU A 324 -9.29 19.61 16.48
CA GLU A 324 -9.04 19.61 17.94
C GLU A 324 -10.11 20.38 18.74
N GLY A 325 -10.82 21.34 18.13
CA GLY A 325 -11.75 22.30 18.75
C GLY A 325 -13.08 21.73 19.24
N VAL A 326 -13.34 20.44 19.04
CA VAL A 326 -14.48 19.74 19.69
C VAL A 326 -14.07 19.17 21.06
N SER A 327 -12.79 19.23 21.44
CA SER A 327 -12.28 18.40 22.54
C SER A 327 -12.07 19.04 23.91
N ASP A 328 -12.16 20.37 24.13
CA ASP A 328 -11.83 20.89 25.48
C ASP A 328 -12.49 22.21 25.96
N SER A 329 -13.66 22.60 25.45
CA SER A 329 -14.51 23.55 26.19
C SER A 329 -15.72 22.83 26.77
N GLU A 330 -15.72 22.60 28.10
CA GLU A 330 -16.92 22.25 28.85
C GLU A 330 -17.97 23.37 28.68
N SER A 331 -18.75 23.34 27.60
CA SER A 331 -19.96 24.14 27.51
C SER A 331 -20.98 23.55 28.49
N SER A 332 -21.20 24.24 29.61
CA SER A 332 -22.27 23.92 30.55
C SER A 332 -23.61 23.82 29.82
N LYS A 333 -24.44 22.84 30.20
CA LYS A 333 -25.82 22.69 29.69
C LYS A 333 -26.58 24.01 29.83
N GLY A 334 -26.73 24.74 28.73
CA GLY A 334 -27.47 26.01 28.65
C GLY A 334 -26.74 27.13 27.91
N ASP A 335 -25.43 27.01 27.65
CA ASP A 335 -24.66 28.05 26.96
C ASP A 335 -24.39 27.70 25.48
N VAL A 336 -24.42 28.72 24.63
CA VAL A 336 -24.05 28.60 23.21
C VAL A 336 -22.53 28.72 23.11
N GLY A 337 -21.87 27.66 22.64
CA GLY A 337 -20.44 27.68 22.37
C GLY A 337 -20.11 28.65 21.25
N VAL A 338 -19.18 29.57 21.51
CA VAL A 338 -18.67 30.50 20.50
C VAL A 338 -17.46 29.86 19.84
N VAL A 339 -17.60 29.49 18.56
CA VAL A 339 -16.47 29.12 17.71
C VAL A 339 -15.73 30.39 17.35
N GLN A 340 -14.46 30.51 17.77
CA GLN A 340 -13.69 31.75 17.65
C GLN A 340 -13.00 31.89 16.28
N MET A 341 -13.70 31.57 15.20
CA MET A 341 -13.15 31.53 13.84
C MET A 341 -12.45 32.84 13.43
N MET A 342 -13.01 34.00 13.82
CA MET A 342 -12.41 35.31 13.54
C MET A 342 -11.15 35.57 14.38
N THR A 343 -11.14 35.19 15.66
CA THR A 343 -9.98 35.37 16.54
C THR A 343 -8.83 34.45 16.10
N ASP A 344 -9.15 33.21 15.73
CA ASP A 344 -8.18 32.22 15.26
C ASP A 344 -7.63 32.60 13.87
N MET A 345 -8.45 33.20 13.01
CA MET A 345 -7.98 33.78 11.75
C MET A 345 -6.97 34.90 11.98
N PHE A 346 -7.24 35.83 12.91
CA PHE A 346 -6.30 36.93 13.18
C PHE A 346 -5.04 36.51 13.95
N SER A 347 -5.08 35.44 14.74
CA SER A 347 -3.90 34.92 15.46
C SER A 347 -2.95 34.14 14.54
N THR A 348 -3.42 33.72 13.37
CA THR A 348 -2.67 32.93 12.37
C THR A 348 -2.22 33.76 11.16
N VAL A 349 -2.55 35.05 11.12
CA VAL A 349 -1.93 36.00 10.16
C VAL A 349 -0.52 36.34 10.63
N ASN A 350 0.48 35.81 9.94
CA ASN A 350 1.88 36.14 10.16
C ASN A 350 2.49 36.80 8.91
N SER A 351 3.47 37.67 9.15
CA SER A 351 4.32 38.27 8.12
C SER A 351 5.64 37.50 8.07
N ASN A 352 6.04 37.03 6.90
CA ASN A 352 7.26 36.24 6.70
C ASN A 352 8.39 37.12 6.16
N ASP A 353 9.59 37.06 6.78
CA ASP A 353 10.82 37.65 6.24
C ASP A 353 11.38 36.78 5.10
N LEU A 354 10.87 36.99 3.88
CA LEU A 354 11.28 36.24 2.70
C LEU A 354 12.67 36.64 2.19
N LYS A 355 13.10 37.88 2.43
CA LYS A 355 14.45 38.36 2.10
C LYS A 355 15.54 37.53 2.78
N SER A 356 15.41 37.33 4.09
CA SER A 356 16.37 36.53 4.86
C SER A 356 16.31 35.04 4.50
N LEU A 357 15.12 34.51 4.29
CA LEU A 357 14.92 33.13 3.87
C LEU A 357 15.53 32.87 2.48
N LYS A 358 15.32 33.78 1.52
CA LYS A 358 15.93 33.71 0.19
C LYS A 358 17.45 33.70 0.29
N ALA A 359 18.04 34.60 1.08
CA ALA A 359 19.48 34.63 1.30
C ALA A 359 20.01 33.30 1.90
N TYR A 360 19.26 32.69 2.83
CA TYR A 360 19.59 31.37 3.39
C TYR A 360 19.51 30.25 2.33
N ILE A 361 18.46 30.21 1.52
CA ILE A 361 18.30 29.23 0.43
C ILE A 361 19.42 29.36 -0.61
N GLU A 362 19.81 30.59 -0.96
CA GLU A 362 20.83 30.86 -1.97
C GLU A 362 22.27 30.75 -1.47
N SER A 363 22.50 30.84 -0.16
CA SER A 363 23.83 30.73 0.46
C SER A 363 24.57 29.42 0.14
N GLY A 364 23.81 28.36 -0.14
CA GLY A 364 24.31 27.00 -0.37
C GLY A 364 24.50 26.17 0.90
N ASP A 365 24.29 26.75 2.09
CA ASP A 365 24.40 26.06 3.38
C ASP A 365 23.18 25.19 3.72
N SER A 366 22.03 25.46 3.08
CA SER A 366 20.76 24.78 3.33
C SER A 366 20.63 23.40 2.67
N ASP A 367 21.47 23.08 1.67
CA ASP A 367 21.37 21.86 0.84
C ASP A 367 19.99 21.60 0.16
N ILE A 368 19.07 22.55 0.26
CA ILE A 368 17.65 22.43 -0.14
C ILE A 368 17.49 22.09 -1.63
N LYS A 369 18.39 22.60 -2.49
CA LYS A 369 18.42 22.35 -3.94
C LYS A 369 18.66 20.88 -4.32
N LYS A 370 19.10 20.02 -3.40
CA LYS A 370 19.25 18.57 -3.64
C LYS A 370 17.92 17.83 -3.63
N TYR A 371 16.91 18.41 -2.98
CA TYR A 371 15.61 17.81 -2.71
C TYR A 371 14.49 18.48 -3.52
N THR A 372 14.83 19.43 -4.38
CA THR A 372 13.85 20.23 -5.14
C THR A 372 14.11 20.14 -6.64
N ASN A 373 13.02 20.08 -7.42
CA ASN A 373 13.02 20.23 -8.87
C ASN A 373 13.23 21.69 -9.28
N ALA A 374 12.62 22.62 -8.52
CA ALA A 374 12.70 24.05 -8.73
C ALA A 374 12.46 24.82 -7.41
N ILE A 375 12.94 26.05 -7.36
CA ILE A 375 12.57 27.05 -6.36
C ILE A 375 12.26 28.31 -7.16
N GLU A 376 11.00 28.72 -7.13
CA GLU A 376 10.49 29.87 -7.87
C GLU A 376 10.25 31.03 -6.91
N TYR A 377 10.47 32.26 -7.39
CA TYR A 377 10.32 33.48 -6.62
C TYR A 377 9.37 34.41 -7.36
N SER A 378 8.25 34.75 -6.73
CA SER A 378 7.27 35.68 -7.28
C SER A 378 7.40 37.06 -6.60
N TYR A 379 6.97 38.11 -7.30
CA TYR A 379 7.10 39.50 -6.84
C TYR A 379 5.79 40.25 -7.05
N SER A 380 5.56 41.30 -6.27
CA SER A 380 4.30 42.06 -6.25
C SER A 380 4.02 42.94 -7.49
N ALA A 381 4.86 42.89 -8.53
CA ALA A 381 4.63 43.69 -9.73
C ALA A 381 3.74 42.94 -10.72
N THR A 382 2.63 43.56 -11.09
CA THR A 382 1.70 43.00 -12.06
C THR A 382 1.77 43.77 -13.39
N PRO A 383 2.05 43.09 -14.51
CA PRO A 383 2.08 43.74 -15.82
C PRO A 383 0.76 44.39 -16.23
N GLN A 384 0.80 45.66 -16.66
CA GLN A 384 -0.36 46.37 -17.18
C GLN A 384 -0.47 46.13 -18.68
N ILE A 385 -1.47 45.34 -19.07
CA ILE A 385 -1.69 44.93 -20.45
C ILE A 385 -2.98 45.56 -20.95
N TYR A 386 -2.87 46.24 -22.09
CA TYR A 386 -3.97 46.92 -22.76
C TYR A 386 -4.22 46.32 -24.14
N ARG A 387 -5.47 46.39 -24.58
CA ARG A 387 -5.87 46.16 -25.97
C ARG A 387 -6.25 47.48 -26.63
N LEU A 388 -5.89 47.60 -27.91
CA LEU A 388 -6.29 48.70 -28.79
C LEU A 388 -7.40 48.22 -29.75
N ASP A 389 -8.59 48.81 -29.66
CA ASP A 389 -9.72 48.55 -30.56
C ASP A 389 -10.05 49.77 -31.42
N GLY A 390 -9.22 50.01 -32.44
CA GLY A 390 -9.40 51.16 -33.30
C GLY A 390 -9.13 52.48 -32.59
N GLU A 391 -10.18 53.14 -32.07
CA GLU A 391 -10.06 54.38 -31.29
C GLU A 391 -10.23 54.19 -29.78
N ASP A 392 -10.70 53.03 -29.33
CA ASP A 392 -10.93 52.74 -27.91
C ASP A 392 -9.76 51.94 -27.33
N ILE A 393 -9.43 52.17 -26.06
CA ILE A 393 -8.44 51.40 -25.30
C ILE A 393 -9.15 50.61 -24.20
N ARG A 394 -8.72 49.38 -23.93
CA ARG A 394 -9.25 48.57 -22.82
C ARG A 394 -8.11 47.95 -22.05
N GLN A 395 -8.12 48.12 -20.72
CA GLN A 395 -7.22 47.38 -19.84
C GLN A 395 -7.73 45.95 -19.70
N VAL A 396 -6.85 44.98 -19.97
CA VAL A 396 -7.19 43.55 -19.94
C VAL A 396 -6.39 42.77 -18.89
N HIS A 397 -5.38 43.41 -18.29
CA HIS A 397 -4.67 42.91 -17.12
C HIS A 397 -4.02 44.05 -16.34
N PRO A 398 -4.21 44.13 -15.02
CA PRO A 398 -5.33 43.55 -14.29
C PRO A 398 -6.67 43.97 -14.90
N ASP A 399 -7.66 43.08 -14.94
CA ASP A 399 -8.98 43.41 -15.51
C ASP A 399 -9.78 44.36 -14.60
N THR A 400 -10.28 45.45 -15.18
CA THR A 400 -11.11 46.46 -14.49
C THR A 400 -12.58 46.41 -14.93
N SER A 401 -12.96 45.46 -15.79
CA SER A 401 -14.29 45.42 -16.43
C SER A 401 -15.45 45.37 -15.43
N PHE A 402 -15.26 44.75 -14.27
CA PHE A 402 -16.29 44.54 -13.26
C PHE A 402 -16.14 45.41 -12.01
N GLU A 403 -15.13 46.30 -11.97
CA GLU A 403 -14.81 47.11 -10.79
C GLU A 403 -16.00 47.94 -10.28
N ALA A 404 -16.84 48.44 -11.19
CA ALA A 404 -18.07 49.16 -10.88
C ALA A 404 -19.12 48.33 -10.08
N LEU A 405 -19.01 47.00 -10.10
CA LEU A 405 -19.83 46.09 -9.31
C LEU A 405 -19.23 45.76 -7.93
N GLY A 406 -18.08 46.36 -7.59
CA GLY A 406 -17.29 45.95 -6.42
C GLY A 406 -16.66 44.57 -6.58
N VAL A 407 -16.60 44.05 -7.81
CA VAL A 407 -16.03 42.75 -8.17
C VAL A 407 -14.91 43.03 -9.17
N GLY A 408 -13.65 43.07 -8.74
CA GLY A 408 -12.55 43.38 -9.66
C GLY A 408 -11.20 42.93 -9.12
N SER A 409 -10.25 42.72 -10.03
CA SER A 409 -8.86 42.36 -9.69
C SER A 409 -8.13 43.49 -8.92
N SER A 410 -8.57 44.74 -9.08
CA SER A 410 -8.08 45.95 -8.42
C SER A 410 -8.78 46.28 -7.10
N ALA A 411 -9.86 45.57 -6.73
CA ALA A 411 -10.58 45.81 -5.48
C ALA A 411 -9.70 45.38 -4.30
N GLY A 412 -8.95 46.34 -3.76
CA GLY A 412 -7.79 46.21 -2.87
C GLY A 412 -8.01 45.55 -1.50
N SER A 413 -8.69 44.41 -1.44
CA SER A 413 -8.68 43.55 -0.27
C SER A 413 -7.80 42.34 -0.56
N ASN A 414 -6.78 42.13 0.27
CA ASN A 414 -5.95 40.92 0.34
C ASN A 414 -6.76 39.70 0.84
N SER A 415 -8.06 39.67 0.53
CA SER A 415 -9.01 38.70 1.03
C SER A 415 -9.05 37.52 0.08
N MET A 416 -9.05 36.32 0.63
CA MET A 416 -9.24 35.06 -0.09
C MET A 416 -10.48 35.06 -1.01
N MET A 417 -11.45 35.96 -0.75
CA MET A 417 -12.62 36.25 -1.57
C MET A 417 -12.28 36.93 -2.91
N SER A 418 -11.32 37.85 -2.94
CA SER A 418 -10.86 38.53 -4.17
C SER A 418 -10.18 37.55 -5.13
N ASN A 419 -9.35 36.63 -4.61
CA ASN A 419 -8.73 35.55 -5.41
C ASN A 419 -9.77 34.54 -5.93
N MET A 420 -10.85 34.28 -5.18
CA MET A 420 -11.96 33.44 -5.64
C MET A 420 -12.85 34.10 -6.70
N MET A 421 -12.88 35.43 -6.74
CA MET A 421 -13.70 36.25 -7.64
C MET A 421 -12.87 37.01 -8.68
N SER A 422 -11.59 36.64 -8.86
CA SER A 422 -10.72 37.32 -9.81
C SER A 422 -11.21 37.09 -11.24
N THR A 423 -11.26 38.17 -12.01
CA THR A 423 -11.62 38.17 -13.43
C THR A 423 -10.39 38.15 -14.33
N ASP A 424 -9.18 38.08 -13.78
CA ASP A 424 -7.95 38.05 -14.58
C ASP A 424 -7.84 36.76 -15.39
N ILE A 425 -7.41 36.93 -16.64
CA ILE A 425 -7.11 35.82 -17.57
C ILE A 425 -5.62 35.70 -17.88
N PHE A 426 -4.79 36.62 -17.40
CA PHE A 426 -3.34 36.60 -17.61
C PHE A 426 -2.67 36.03 -16.36
N TYR A 427 -1.78 35.07 -16.57
CA TYR A 427 -1.07 34.39 -15.47
C TYR A 427 0.42 34.32 -15.78
N GLU A 428 1.25 34.62 -14.79
CA GLU A 428 2.69 34.40 -14.89
C GLU A 428 2.97 32.89 -14.90
N MET A 429 3.78 32.43 -15.84
CA MET A 429 4.20 31.03 -15.92
C MET A 429 5.47 30.79 -15.08
N PRO A 430 5.68 29.58 -14.54
CA PRO A 430 6.93 29.25 -13.82
C PRO A 430 8.19 29.51 -14.67
N GLU A 431 9.30 29.96 -14.05
CA GLU A 431 10.57 30.21 -14.75
C GLU A 431 11.16 28.87 -15.26
N ASN A 432 11.07 27.81 -14.44
CA ASN A 432 11.51 26.48 -14.82
C ASN A 432 10.49 25.76 -15.73
N ARG A 433 10.81 25.75 -17.03
CA ARG A 433 10.04 25.09 -18.09
C ARG A 433 9.80 23.59 -17.88
N GLN A 434 10.70 22.89 -17.17
CA GLN A 434 10.55 21.45 -16.91
C GLN A 434 9.32 21.13 -16.06
N LEU A 435 8.79 22.11 -15.32
CA LEU A 435 7.61 21.92 -14.50
C LEU A 435 6.33 21.73 -15.34
N TYR A 436 6.25 22.30 -16.55
CA TYR A 436 5.03 22.28 -17.35
C TYR A 436 5.19 21.78 -18.79
N GLU A 437 6.36 21.89 -19.45
CA GLU A 437 6.45 21.58 -20.90
C GLU A 437 6.07 20.12 -21.24
N ASP A 438 6.32 19.16 -20.35
CA ASP A 438 6.00 17.74 -20.55
C ASP A 438 4.52 17.41 -20.28
N GLN A 439 3.76 18.32 -19.65
CA GLN A 439 2.35 18.12 -19.29
C GLN A 439 1.37 18.71 -20.30
N TYR A 440 1.86 19.46 -21.29
CA TYR A 440 1.03 20.19 -22.26
C TYR A 440 1.45 19.91 -23.70
N ASP A 441 0.46 19.66 -24.55
CA ASP A 441 0.62 19.58 -25.99
C ASP A 441 0.54 20.97 -26.62
N VAL A 442 1.55 21.33 -27.42
CA VAL A 442 1.46 22.51 -28.30
C VAL A 442 0.53 22.20 -29.48
N LYS A 443 -0.69 22.74 -29.45
CA LYS A 443 -1.68 22.57 -30.54
C LYS A 443 -1.40 23.49 -31.72
N ALA A 444 -0.86 24.69 -31.47
CA ALA A 444 -0.41 25.62 -32.50
C ALA A 444 0.74 26.51 -32.02
N GLY A 445 1.62 26.94 -32.92
CA GLY A 445 2.71 27.87 -32.60
C GLY A 445 3.85 27.23 -31.77
N ARG A 446 4.28 27.90 -30.70
CA ARG A 446 5.37 27.47 -29.79
C ARG A 446 5.24 28.13 -28.40
N TRP A 447 5.99 27.62 -27.42
CA TRP A 447 6.23 28.32 -26.15
C TRP A 447 6.96 29.67 -26.34
N PRO A 448 6.65 30.69 -25.51
CA PRO A 448 7.28 32.01 -25.58
C PRO A 448 8.76 31.94 -25.19
N LYS A 449 9.56 32.84 -25.78
CA LYS A 449 11.02 32.91 -25.57
C LYS A 449 11.53 34.31 -25.27
N ALA A 450 10.71 35.34 -25.50
CA ALA A 450 11.03 36.72 -25.18
C ALA A 450 10.01 37.27 -24.19
N TYR A 451 10.41 38.32 -23.45
CA TYR A 451 9.59 38.94 -22.41
C TYR A 451 8.24 39.49 -22.93
N ASN A 452 8.12 39.79 -24.23
CA ASN A 452 6.91 40.31 -24.85
C ASN A 452 6.14 39.24 -25.67
N GLU A 453 6.34 37.96 -25.36
CA GLU A 453 5.61 36.85 -25.97
C GLU A 453 4.75 36.13 -24.92
N CYS A 454 3.52 35.79 -25.28
CA CYS A 454 2.57 35.04 -24.44
C CYS A 454 2.05 33.79 -25.16
N VAL A 455 1.42 32.89 -24.40
CA VAL A 455 0.81 31.65 -24.89
C VAL A 455 -0.63 31.54 -24.40
N VAL A 456 -1.53 31.03 -25.23
CA VAL A 456 -2.90 30.71 -24.81
C VAL A 456 -2.93 29.29 -24.25
N VAL A 457 -3.39 29.13 -23.01
CA VAL A 457 -3.59 27.86 -22.32
C VAL A 457 -5.07 27.50 -22.40
N LEU A 458 -5.39 26.41 -23.09
CA LEU A 458 -6.74 25.88 -23.21
C LEU A 458 -7.10 25.03 -21.99
N THR A 459 -8.41 24.93 -21.69
CA THR A 459 -8.94 23.92 -20.77
C THR A 459 -8.63 22.49 -21.26
N ALA A 460 -8.69 21.49 -20.39
CA ALA A 460 -8.44 20.08 -20.74
C ALA A 460 -9.30 19.58 -21.93
N ASN A 461 -10.52 20.10 -22.07
CA ASN A 461 -11.43 19.81 -23.19
C ASN A 461 -11.14 20.63 -24.47
N GLY A 462 -10.10 21.45 -24.48
CA GLY A 462 -9.71 22.31 -25.59
C GLY A 462 -10.55 23.59 -25.75
N GLY A 463 -11.32 23.97 -24.73
CA GLY A 463 -12.12 25.20 -24.71
C GLY A 463 -11.40 26.41 -24.09
N ILE A 464 -11.94 27.60 -24.33
CA ILE A 464 -11.60 28.88 -23.68
C ILE A 464 -12.88 29.52 -23.13
N SER A 465 -12.76 30.40 -22.14
CA SER A 465 -13.90 31.15 -21.61
C SER A 465 -14.38 32.21 -22.62
N ASP A 466 -15.65 32.57 -22.55
CA ASP A 466 -16.20 33.68 -23.33
C ASP A 466 -15.63 35.03 -22.87
N PHE A 467 -15.36 35.18 -21.58
CA PHE A 467 -14.63 36.34 -21.04
C PHE A 467 -13.24 36.51 -21.68
N MET A 468 -12.52 35.42 -21.93
CA MET A 468 -11.24 35.47 -22.64
C MET A 468 -11.40 35.96 -24.08
N LEU A 469 -12.49 35.59 -24.76
CA LEU A 469 -12.77 36.12 -26.11
C LEU A 469 -13.02 37.63 -26.10
N TYR A 470 -13.74 38.14 -25.09
CA TYR A 470 -13.94 39.58 -24.90
C TYR A 470 -12.64 40.29 -24.57
N SER A 471 -11.73 39.67 -23.81
CA SER A 471 -10.43 40.26 -23.45
C SER A 471 -9.43 40.22 -24.62
N MET A 472 -9.47 39.18 -25.45
CA MET A 472 -8.65 39.06 -26.66
C MET A 472 -9.13 39.93 -27.84
N GLY A 473 -10.29 40.58 -27.73
CA GLY A 473 -10.88 41.40 -28.81
C GLY A 473 -11.42 40.57 -29.99
N LEU A 474 -11.60 39.27 -29.78
CA LEU A 474 -12.23 38.38 -30.76
C LEU A 474 -13.76 38.51 -30.73
N ARG A 475 -14.29 39.20 -29.72
CA ARG A 475 -15.69 39.51 -29.52
C ARG A 475 -15.87 40.98 -29.14
N ASP A 476 -17.00 41.56 -29.52
CA ASP A 476 -17.30 42.98 -29.27
C ASP A 476 -17.44 43.24 -27.77
N SER A 477 -16.58 44.10 -27.24
CA SER A 477 -16.58 44.53 -25.84
C SER A 477 -17.89 45.17 -25.39
N LYS A 478 -18.63 45.81 -26.32
CA LYS A 478 -19.93 46.43 -25.99
C LYS A 478 -20.98 45.42 -25.54
N GLU A 479 -20.92 44.18 -26.02
CA GLU A 479 -21.84 43.14 -25.55
C GLU A 479 -21.64 42.86 -24.05
N LEU A 480 -20.39 42.87 -23.57
CA LEU A 480 -20.08 42.69 -22.16
C LEU A 480 -20.49 43.91 -21.34
N ASP A 481 -20.16 45.11 -21.81
CA ASP A 481 -20.48 46.36 -21.12
C ASP A 481 -22.01 46.55 -21.00
N ASP A 482 -22.79 46.20 -22.03
CA ASP A 482 -24.26 46.23 -22.01
C ASP A 482 -24.83 45.24 -20.97
N MET A 483 -24.24 44.04 -20.83
CA MET A 483 -24.67 43.05 -19.84
C MET A 483 -24.38 43.54 -18.41
N ILE A 484 -23.21 44.13 -18.18
CA ILE A 484 -22.82 44.71 -16.88
C ILE A 484 -23.76 45.86 -16.54
N GLN A 485 -24.03 46.75 -17.48
CA GLN A 485 -24.93 47.88 -17.28
C GLN A 485 -26.36 47.43 -16.98
N GLN A 486 -26.89 46.45 -17.72
CA GLN A 486 -28.21 45.86 -17.43
C GLN A 486 -28.27 45.24 -16.03
N PHE A 487 -27.17 44.65 -15.56
CA PHE A 487 -27.08 44.11 -14.21
C PHE A 487 -27.06 45.21 -13.14
N ILE A 488 -26.28 46.29 -13.35
CA ILE A 488 -26.24 47.47 -12.46
C ILE A 488 -27.63 48.13 -12.35
N ASP A 489 -28.33 48.23 -13.48
CA ASP A 489 -29.64 48.88 -13.58
C ASP A 489 -30.81 47.98 -13.08
N GLU A 490 -30.50 46.80 -12.51
CA GLU A 490 -31.47 45.77 -12.07
C GLU A 490 -32.44 45.31 -13.19
N GLU A 491 -32.01 45.40 -14.46
CA GLU A 491 -32.76 44.97 -15.62
C GLU A 491 -32.55 43.47 -15.93
N ASN A 492 -33.42 42.87 -16.75
CA ASN A 492 -33.21 41.50 -17.21
C ASN A 492 -32.03 41.43 -18.18
N VAL A 493 -30.92 40.84 -17.74
CA VAL A 493 -29.70 40.69 -18.55
C VAL A 493 -29.97 39.86 -19.82
N THR A 494 -29.70 40.47 -20.97
CA THR A 494 -29.85 39.85 -22.29
C THR A 494 -28.53 39.22 -22.73
N THR A 495 -28.49 37.88 -22.78
CA THR A 495 -27.29 37.15 -23.19
C THR A 495 -27.30 36.84 -24.69
N PRO A 496 -26.17 37.00 -25.41
CA PRO A 496 -26.12 36.68 -26.83
C PRO A 496 -26.18 35.16 -27.06
N GLY A 497 -27.06 34.70 -27.96
CA GLY A 497 -27.34 33.28 -28.16
C GLY A 497 -26.35 32.48 -29.03
N ASN A 498 -25.30 33.09 -29.58
CA ASN A 498 -24.31 32.41 -30.42
C ASN A 498 -22.88 32.81 -30.04
N MET A 499 -22.09 31.83 -29.59
CA MET A 499 -20.70 32.00 -29.17
C MET A 499 -19.69 32.03 -30.35
N GLY A 500 -20.12 31.68 -31.57
CA GLY A 500 -19.22 31.57 -32.73
C GLY A 500 -18.26 30.37 -32.65
N SER A 501 -17.35 30.26 -33.61
CA SER A 501 -16.25 29.28 -33.61
C SER A 501 -14.97 29.97 -34.02
N TYR A 502 -13.90 29.80 -33.25
CA TYR A 502 -12.61 30.44 -33.48
C TYR A 502 -11.56 29.38 -33.82
N SER A 503 -10.66 29.71 -34.73
CA SER A 503 -9.52 28.86 -35.09
C SER A 503 -8.29 29.20 -34.26
N TYR A 504 -7.31 28.29 -34.20
CA TYR A 504 -6.03 28.59 -33.56
C TYR A 504 -5.27 29.73 -34.26
N GLU A 505 -5.52 29.99 -35.54
CA GLU A 505 -4.94 31.13 -36.26
C GLU A 505 -5.52 32.46 -35.75
N ASP A 506 -6.81 32.48 -35.38
CA ASP A 506 -7.44 33.67 -34.81
C ASP A 506 -6.83 34.01 -33.44
N LEU A 507 -6.53 32.99 -32.62
CA LEU A 507 -5.88 33.18 -31.31
C LEU A 507 -4.43 33.68 -31.45
N LEU A 508 -3.66 33.13 -32.40
CA LEU A 508 -2.28 33.56 -32.67
C LEU A 508 -2.19 34.95 -33.32
N GLY A 509 -3.30 35.44 -33.88
CA GLY A 509 -3.38 36.76 -34.50
C GLY A 509 -3.52 37.91 -33.51
N VAL A 510 -3.77 37.63 -32.23
CA VAL A 510 -4.03 38.64 -31.20
C VAL A 510 -2.73 39.26 -30.68
N SER A 511 -2.74 40.58 -30.51
CA SER A 511 -1.64 41.36 -29.95
C SER A 511 -2.16 42.36 -28.92
N PHE A 512 -1.36 42.58 -27.89
CA PHE A 512 -1.62 43.52 -26.80
C PHE A 512 -0.52 44.57 -26.71
N LYS A 513 -0.71 45.54 -25.82
CA LYS A 513 0.22 46.62 -25.50
C LYS A 513 0.62 46.55 -24.04
N LEU A 514 1.91 46.59 -23.76
CA LEU A 514 2.47 46.66 -22.42
C LEU A 514 2.72 48.12 -22.04
N VAL A 515 2.25 48.52 -20.87
CA VAL A 515 2.44 49.86 -20.30
C VAL A 515 3.10 49.74 -18.93
N ASN A 516 4.01 50.65 -18.61
CA ASN A 516 4.63 50.70 -17.29
C ASN A 516 3.78 51.52 -16.31
N ASN A 517 3.53 51.00 -15.10
CA ASN A 517 2.78 51.70 -14.06
C ASN A 517 3.31 53.10 -13.77
N ALA A 518 4.64 53.27 -13.72
CA ALA A 518 5.25 54.56 -13.43
C ALA A 518 4.97 55.62 -14.51
N ASP A 519 4.73 55.22 -15.75
CA ASP A 519 4.47 56.14 -16.88
C ASP A 519 3.03 56.67 -16.90
N CYS A 520 2.12 56.06 -16.12
CA CYS A 520 0.77 56.58 -15.89
C CYS A 520 0.77 57.88 -15.05
N TYR A 521 1.88 58.21 -14.40
CA TYR A 521 2.00 59.39 -13.55
C TYR A 521 2.77 60.50 -14.26
N GLN A 522 2.29 61.73 -14.09
CA GLN A 522 2.95 62.93 -14.60
C GLN A 522 3.26 63.91 -13.48
N TYR A 523 4.50 64.44 -13.47
CA TYR A 523 4.92 65.40 -12.46
C TYR A 523 4.20 66.75 -12.63
N ASP A 524 3.46 67.17 -11.61
CA ASP A 524 2.86 68.50 -11.55
C ASP A 524 3.80 69.50 -10.86
N SER A 525 4.49 70.28 -11.70
CA SER A 525 5.41 71.33 -11.24
C SER A 525 4.76 72.46 -10.42
N ALA A 526 3.43 72.63 -10.46
CA ALA A 526 2.73 73.66 -9.70
C ALA A 526 2.53 73.28 -8.24
N TYR A 527 2.33 71.99 -7.97
CA TYR A 527 2.10 71.45 -6.62
C TYR A 527 3.28 70.65 -6.08
N GLY A 528 4.26 70.32 -6.93
CA GLY A 528 5.48 69.61 -6.53
C GLY A 528 5.27 68.11 -6.29
N VAL A 529 4.18 67.55 -6.81
CA VAL A 529 3.75 66.16 -6.59
C VAL A 529 3.49 65.47 -7.93
N TRP A 530 3.42 64.14 -7.90
CA TRP A 530 3.03 63.34 -9.07
C TRP A 530 1.52 63.12 -9.11
N THR A 531 0.92 63.29 -10.27
CA THR A 531 -0.53 63.12 -10.48
C THR A 531 -0.79 61.94 -11.40
N ASP A 532 -1.73 61.09 -11.01
CA ASP A 532 -2.22 59.98 -11.82
C ASP A 532 -2.97 60.51 -13.06
N LYS A 533 -2.63 59.98 -14.24
CA LYS A 533 -3.27 60.30 -15.52
C LYS A 533 -4.07 59.13 -16.08
N SER A 534 -4.33 58.10 -15.29
CA SER A 534 -5.08 56.90 -15.72
C SER A 534 -6.52 57.21 -16.15
N GLU A 535 -7.15 58.25 -15.59
CA GLU A 535 -8.48 58.73 -16.01
C GLU A 535 -8.45 59.69 -17.23
N ASP A 536 -7.26 60.12 -17.68
CA ASP A 536 -7.12 60.98 -18.87
C ASP A 536 -7.05 60.11 -20.13
N GLU A 537 -8.20 59.92 -20.78
CA GLU A 537 -8.34 59.09 -21.99
C GLU A 537 -7.33 59.45 -23.10
N ALA A 538 -7.04 60.75 -23.29
CA ALA A 538 -6.14 61.19 -24.35
C ALA A 538 -4.68 60.88 -24.03
N TYR A 539 -4.29 61.04 -22.76
CA TYR A 539 -2.96 60.67 -22.27
C TYR A 539 -2.75 59.16 -22.33
N MET A 540 -3.67 58.39 -21.77
CA MET A 540 -3.57 56.93 -21.75
C MET A 540 -3.58 56.33 -23.15
N ARG A 541 -4.32 56.92 -24.09
CA ARG A 541 -4.25 56.49 -25.49
C ARG A 541 -2.86 56.65 -26.10
N ASP A 542 -2.24 57.81 -25.96
CA ASP A 542 -0.88 58.04 -26.50
C ASP A 542 0.14 57.10 -25.82
N LEU A 543 -0.02 56.87 -24.52
CA LEU A 543 0.82 55.96 -23.76
C LEU A 543 0.68 54.50 -24.25
N VAL A 544 -0.55 54.01 -24.44
CA VAL A 544 -0.83 52.64 -24.93
C VAL A 544 -0.41 52.45 -26.39
N GLU A 545 -0.66 53.44 -27.28
CA GLU A 545 -0.23 53.36 -28.69
C GLU A 545 1.29 53.27 -28.82
N ASN A 546 2.04 54.00 -27.98
CA ASN A 546 3.49 53.97 -27.91
C ASN A 546 4.05 52.81 -27.07
N GLY A 547 3.19 52.08 -26.36
CA GLY A 547 3.54 50.92 -25.55
C GLY A 547 4.11 49.75 -26.37
N GLU A 548 4.81 48.84 -25.69
CA GLU A 548 5.49 47.72 -26.33
C GLU A 548 4.50 46.65 -26.79
N ASP A 549 4.71 46.08 -27.99
CA ASP A 549 3.83 45.04 -28.53
C ASP A 549 4.06 43.70 -27.82
N VAL A 550 2.99 43.14 -27.25
CA VAL A 550 2.94 41.78 -26.69
C VAL A 550 2.19 40.86 -27.64
N LYS A 551 2.75 39.70 -27.96
CA LYS A 551 2.20 38.81 -29.01
C LYS A 551 1.89 37.41 -28.49
N VAL A 552 0.76 36.86 -28.91
CA VAL A 552 0.44 35.45 -28.69
C VAL A 552 1.22 34.59 -29.70
N VAL A 553 2.13 33.74 -29.24
CA VAL A 553 3.01 32.93 -30.11
C VAL A 553 2.72 31.44 -30.11
N GLY A 554 1.81 30.98 -29.24
CA GLY A 554 1.41 29.59 -29.14
C GLY A 554 0.03 29.40 -28.52
N VAL A 555 -0.52 28.22 -28.77
CA VAL A 555 -1.73 27.68 -28.12
C VAL A 555 -1.38 26.29 -27.61
N VAL A 556 -1.53 26.09 -26.30
CA VAL A 556 -1.20 24.86 -25.59
C VAL A 556 -2.43 24.29 -24.90
N GLN A 557 -2.48 22.98 -24.72
CA GLN A 557 -3.56 22.29 -24.04
C GLN A 557 -2.95 21.17 -23.19
N PRO A 558 -3.48 20.89 -21.99
CA PRO A 558 -3.12 19.70 -21.23
C PRO A 558 -3.09 18.43 -22.10
N SER A 559 -2.03 17.63 -21.96
CA SER A 559 -1.91 16.33 -22.63
C SER A 559 -2.90 15.31 -22.05
N GLU A 560 -3.32 14.29 -22.82
CA GLU A 560 -4.31 13.28 -22.36
C GLU A 560 -3.83 12.47 -21.13
N ASP A 561 -2.51 12.28 -21.02
CA ASP A 561 -1.86 11.56 -19.91
C ASP A 561 -1.30 12.51 -18.83
N GLY A 562 -1.43 13.83 -19.03
CA GLY A 562 -0.93 14.86 -18.12
C GLY A 562 -2.04 15.41 -17.23
N ASN A 563 -1.74 15.68 -15.96
CA ASN A 563 -2.74 16.22 -15.04
C ASN A 563 -3.15 17.66 -15.39
N GLY A 564 -2.28 18.43 -16.06
CA GLY A 564 -2.68 19.68 -16.74
C GLY A 564 -3.04 20.84 -15.83
N PHE A 565 -2.57 20.81 -14.57
CA PHE A 565 -2.96 21.77 -13.53
C PHE A 565 -1.88 22.83 -13.22
N VAL A 566 -0.65 22.69 -13.74
CA VAL A 566 0.45 23.64 -13.44
C VAL A 566 0.21 25.03 -14.04
N LEU A 567 -0.46 25.11 -15.19
CA LEU A 567 -0.84 26.37 -15.84
C LEU A 567 -2.36 26.54 -15.81
N SER A 568 -2.81 27.69 -15.32
CA SER A 568 -4.20 28.13 -15.39
C SER A 568 -4.67 28.34 -16.84
N ALA A 569 -5.91 27.97 -17.14
CA ALA A 569 -6.50 28.23 -18.45
C ALA A 569 -6.68 29.75 -18.65
N GLY A 570 -6.09 30.30 -19.71
CA GLY A 570 -5.97 31.75 -19.90
C GLY A 570 -4.79 32.10 -20.82
N ILE A 571 -4.12 33.22 -20.56
CA ILE A 571 -2.95 33.71 -21.29
C ILE A 571 -1.73 33.67 -20.36
N GLY A 572 -0.83 32.74 -20.62
CA GLY A 572 0.44 32.62 -19.91
C GLY A 572 1.48 33.61 -20.44
N TYR A 573 2.05 34.44 -19.56
CA TYR A 573 3.22 35.28 -19.85
C TYR A 573 4.45 34.81 -19.07
N THR A 574 5.64 35.17 -19.55
CA THR A 574 6.90 34.75 -18.89
C THR A 574 7.29 35.69 -17.75
N PRO A 575 7.99 35.22 -16.70
CA PRO A 575 8.52 36.07 -15.62
C PRO A 575 9.46 37.18 -16.11
N ASP A 576 10.08 36.98 -17.28
CA ASP A 576 10.90 37.99 -17.95
C ASP A 576 10.10 39.28 -18.27
N MET A 577 8.77 39.18 -18.47
CA MET A 577 7.89 40.34 -18.69
C MET A 577 7.85 41.23 -17.45
N THR A 578 7.54 40.62 -16.29
CA THR A 578 7.51 41.28 -14.99
C THR A 578 8.86 41.88 -14.65
N ARG A 579 9.95 41.12 -14.89
CA ARG A 579 11.33 41.59 -14.69
C ARG A 579 11.67 42.79 -15.56
N HIS A 580 11.26 42.78 -16.83
CA HIS A 580 11.48 43.90 -17.76
C HIS A 580 10.73 45.16 -17.31
N MET A 581 9.47 45.00 -16.87
CA MET A 581 8.67 46.12 -16.35
C MET A 581 9.24 46.72 -15.08
N ALA A 582 9.62 45.89 -14.11
CA ALA A 582 10.26 46.36 -12.87
C ALA A 582 11.56 47.13 -13.16
N GLN A 583 12.38 46.65 -14.12
CA GLN A 583 13.60 47.35 -14.55
C GLN A 583 13.35 48.67 -15.31
N GLN A 584 12.16 48.85 -15.87
CA GLN A 584 11.74 50.12 -16.45
C GLN A 584 11.20 51.06 -15.38
N ALA A 585 10.41 50.56 -14.43
CA ALA A 585 9.90 51.32 -13.29
C ALA A 585 11.05 51.90 -12.46
N ASP A 586 12.09 51.11 -12.15
CA ASP A 586 13.32 51.56 -11.46
C ASP A 586 14.02 52.74 -12.17
N LYS A 587 13.88 52.84 -13.51
CA LYS A 587 14.48 53.95 -14.28
C LYS A 587 13.61 55.20 -14.30
N SER A 588 12.33 55.09 -13.97
CA SER A 588 11.39 56.21 -13.95
C SER A 588 11.80 57.28 -12.93
N GLU A 589 11.41 58.52 -13.18
CA GLU A 589 11.77 59.65 -12.31
C GLU A 589 10.99 59.61 -10.99
N ILE A 590 9.72 59.18 -11.03
CA ILE A 590 8.86 59.03 -9.84
C ILE A 590 9.39 57.97 -8.86
N VAL A 591 9.83 56.81 -9.36
CA VAL A 591 10.39 55.75 -8.51
C VAL A 591 11.73 56.20 -7.92
N LYS A 592 12.62 56.80 -8.71
CA LYS A 592 13.89 57.34 -8.18
C LYS A 592 13.67 58.38 -7.09
N GLN A 593 12.68 59.27 -7.28
CA GLN A 593 12.34 60.27 -6.28
C GLN A 593 11.84 59.63 -4.98
N GLN A 594 11.02 58.57 -5.07
CA GLN A 594 10.55 57.84 -3.89
C GLN A 594 11.69 57.10 -3.18
N LEU A 595 12.62 56.48 -3.93
CA LEU A 595 13.80 55.79 -3.39
C LEU A 595 14.82 56.75 -2.74
N ASP A 596 14.99 57.95 -3.32
CA ASP A 596 15.93 58.96 -2.81
C ASP A 596 15.44 59.61 -1.51
N ASP A 597 14.12 59.68 -1.27
CA ASP A 597 13.50 60.21 -0.05
C ASP A 597 12.41 59.26 0.51
N PRO A 598 12.81 58.21 1.27
CA PRO A 598 11.90 57.17 1.74
C PRO A 598 10.86 57.65 2.76
N ASP A 599 11.11 58.78 3.42
CA ASP A 599 10.22 59.31 4.45
C ASP A 599 9.10 60.15 3.86
N VAL A 600 9.16 60.54 2.57
CA VAL A 600 8.23 61.46 1.92
C VAL A 600 7.43 60.74 0.83
N ASN A 601 6.10 60.88 0.88
CA ASN A 601 5.18 60.35 -0.11
C ASN A 601 5.25 61.20 -1.39
N VAL A 602 5.64 60.60 -2.53
CA VAL A 602 5.77 61.31 -3.82
C VAL A 602 4.44 61.78 -4.43
N PHE A 603 3.31 61.19 -4.02
CA PHE A 603 1.98 61.57 -4.50
C PHE A 603 1.41 62.77 -3.74
N THR A 604 1.74 62.92 -2.45
CA THR A 604 1.21 63.99 -1.60
C THR A 604 2.24 65.08 -1.25
N GLY A 605 3.53 64.78 -1.40
CA GLY A 605 4.64 65.65 -1.03
C GLY A 605 4.85 65.79 0.48
N LYS A 606 4.20 64.94 1.29
CA LYS A 606 4.24 64.96 2.76
C LYS A 606 4.95 63.73 3.34
N PRO A 607 5.52 63.80 4.55
CA PRO A 607 6.06 62.62 5.23
C PRO A 607 5.02 61.52 5.47
N PHE A 608 5.40 60.26 5.30
CA PHE A 608 4.52 59.12 5.66
C PHE A 608 4.15 59.18 7.14
N GLY A 609 2.86 59.05 7.45
CA GLY A 609 2.35 59.13 8.83
C GLY A 609 2.11 60.53 9.37
N GLU A 610 2.43 61.62 8.64
CA GLU A 610 1.87 62.94 8.92
C GLU A 610 0.42 62.99 8.43
N THR A 611 -0.50 62.48 9.25
CA THR A 611 -1.89 62.95 9.19
C THR A 611 -1.87 64.42 9.59
N ASP A 612 -2.46 65.30 8.77
CA ASP A 612 -2.73 66.68 9.19
C ASP A 612 -3.48 66.61 10.54
N GLN A 613 -2.79 66.86 11.66
CA GLN A 613 -3.41 66.97 12.99
C GLN A 613 -4.33 68.21 13.10
N GLY A 614 -4.69 68.82 11.96
CA GLY A 614 -5.68 69.87 11.81
C GLY A 614 -6.92 69.47 10.99
N SER A 615 -7.00 68.24 10.47
CA SER A 615 -8.18 67.74 9.76
C SER A 615 -8.62 66.38 10.30
N ASP A 616 -8.90 66.32 11.60
CA ASP A 616 -10.08 65.55 12.03
C ASP A 616 -11.25 66.25 11.34
N PHE A 617 -11.66 65.72 10.19
CA PHE A 617 -12.84 66.21 9.50
C PHE A 617 -14.04 65.98 10.41
N ASN A 618 -14.38 66.99 11.20
CA ASN A 618 -15.55 66.95 12.05
C ASN A 618 -16.78 67.22 11.16
N MET A 619 -17.68 66.24 11.05
CA MET A 619 -18.95 66.35 10.30
C MET A 619 -19.77 67.58 10.71
N ASP A 620 -19.54 68.15 11.89
CA ASP A 620 -20.13 69.42 12.35
C ASP A 620 -19.73 70.63 11.48
N SER A 621 -18.66 70.53 10.68
CA SER A 621 -18.16 71.60 9.81
C SER A 621 -18.78 71.61 8.41
N LEU A 622 -19.44 70.52 8.01
CA LEU A 622 -20.06 70.34 6.68
C LEU A 622 -21.24 71.26 6.41
N PHE A 623 -22.00 71.56 7.47
CA PHE A 623 -23.21 72.35 7.40
C PHE A 623 -23.26 73.34 8.56
N THR A 624 -23.72 74.56 8.30
CA THR A 624 -24.06 75.52 9.34
C THR A 624 -25.57 75.65 9.42
N VAL A 625 -26.09 75.51 10.65
CA VAL A 625 -27.53 75.54 10.93
C VAL A 625 -27.90 76.89 11.56
N ASP A 626 -28.79 77.63 10.92
CA ASP A 626 -29.36 78.87 11.46
C ASP A 626 -30.56 78.52 12.35
N GLU A 627 -30.32 78.44 13.67
CA GLU A 627 -31.31 78.01 14.67
C GLU A 627 -32.55 78.93 14.73
N GLU A 628 -32.43 80.22 14.42
CA GLU A 628 -33.57 81.15 14.41
C GLU A 628 -34.48 80.92 13.19
N LYS A 629 -33.89 80.64 12.03
CA LYS A 629 -34.65 80.26 10.82
C LYS A 629 -35.29 78.88 10.97
N LEU A 630 -34.58 77.94 11.59
CA LEU A 630 -35.11 76.62 11.89
C LEU A 630 -36.34 76.70 12.81
N GLN A 631 -36.33 77.57 13.83
CA GLN A 631 -37.50 77.76 14.69
C GLN A 631 -38.69 78.41 13.98
N GLN A 632 -38.45 79.31 13.02
CA GLN A 632 -39.53 79.93 12.23
C GLN A 632 -40.12 78.99 11.18
N ALA A 633 -39.34 78.01 10.73
CA ALA A 633 -39.77 76.99 9.78
C ALA A 633 -40.82 76.03 10.37
N PHE A 634 -40.98 75.93 11.68
CA PHE A 634 -41.95 75.03 12.33
C PHE A 634 -43.05 75.79 13.09
N THR A 635 -44.31 75.61 12.69
CA THR A 635 -45.49 76.14 13.40
C THR A 635 -46.41 75.02 13.87
N PHE A 636 -46.91 75.10 15.12
CA PHE A 636 -47.65 74.02 15.79
C PHE A 636 -49.05 74.48 16.23
N ASP A 637 -50.11 73.80 15.79
CA ASP A 637 -51.52 74.03 16.18
C ASP A 637 -52.03 72.91 17.11
N GLU A 638 -52.10 73.23 18.40
CA GLU A 638 -52.47 72.33 19.49
C GLU A 638 -53.93 71.82 19.40
N SER A 639 -54.78 72.49 18.61
CA SER A 639 -56.21 72.18 18.45
C SER A 639 -56.47 70.98 17.54
N ALA A 640 -55.56 70.72 16.59
CA ALA A 640 -55.70 69.64 15.60
C ALA A 640 -55.38 68.27 16.20
N LEU A 641 -54.53 68.22 17.22
CA LEU A 641 -54.09 66.97 17.86
C LEU A 641 -55.19 66.25 18.67
N SER A 642 -56.18 67.00 19.17
CA SER A 642 -57.24 66.46 20.03
C SER A 642 -58.43 65.87 19.27
N GLY A 643 -58.54 66.14 17.96
CA GLY A 643 -59.54 65.54 17.06
C GLY A 643 -59.09 64.24 16.37
N ALA A 644 -57.80 63.90 16.48
CA ALA A 644 -57.16 62.81 15.72
C ALA A 644 -57.49 61.38 16.22
N GLY A 645 -58.39 61.23 17.20
CA GLY A 645 -58.94 59.91 17.58
C GLY A 645 -57.92 58.85 17.98
N LEU A 646 -56.77 59.26 18.55
CA LEU A 646 -55.68 58.37 18.95
C LEU A 646 -55.99 57.55 20.23
N ASP A 647 -57.06 57.91 20.95
CA ASP A 647 -57.48 57.19 22.16
C ASP A 647 -58.30 55.95 21.77
N GLY A 648 -57.63 54.79 21.78
CA GLY A 648 -58.19 53.49 21.39
C GLY A 648 -57.64 52.88 20.10
N ALA A 649 -56.77 53.59 19.35
CA ALA A 649 -56.19 53.09 18.11
C ALA A 649 -55.29 51.84 18.32
N PHE A 650 -54.50 51.84 19.39
CA PHE A 650 -53.66 50.70 19.77
C PHE A 650 -54.44 49.55 20.44
N ASP A 651 -55.64 49.82 20.98
CA ASP A 651 -56.47 48.81 21.64
C ASP A 651 -57.21 47.89 20.64
N ASN A 652 -57.25 48.28 19.35
CA ASN A 652 -57.82 47.48 18.26
C ASN A 652 -56.79 46.57 17.58
N ILE A 653 -55.48 46.87 17.61
CA ILE A 653 -54.43 46.04 17.00
C ILE A 653 -54.39 44.65 17.66
N GLY A 654 -54.60 44.58 18.99
CA GLY A 654 -54.66 43.31 19.71
C GLY A 654 -55.96 42.52 19.53
N LYS A 655 -57.01 43.11 18.94
CA LYS A 655 -58.33 42.49 18.75
C LYS A 655 -58.65 42.13 17.29
N SER A 656 -57.96 42.73 16.32
CA SER A 656 -58.17 42.49 14.88
C SER A 656 -57.22 41.46 14.27
N VAL A 657 -56.12 41.11 14.95
CA VAL A 657 -55.21 40.05 14.50
C VAL A 657 -55.73 38.70 15.01
N ASP A 658 -56.53 38.04 14.18
CA ASP A 658 -57.03 36.69 14.46
C ASP A 658 -55.95 35.64 14.15
N LEU A 659 -55.06 35.43 15.12
CA LEU A 659 -53.96 34.44 15.08
C LEU A 659 -54.45 32.99 15.02
N SER A 660 -55.75 32.73 15.21
CA SER A 660 -56.29 31.37 15.26
C SER A 660 -56.40 30.69 13.89
N SER A 661 -56.23 31.45 12.80
CA SER A 661 -56.32 30.96 11.42
C SER A 661 -55.00 30.97 10.63
N ILE A 662 -53.91 31.48 11.24
CA ILE A 662 -52.61 31.69 10.56
C ILE A 662 -51.76 30.41 10.52
N ILE A 663 -52.00 29.48 11.45
CA ILE A 663 -51.36 28.17 11.42
C ILE A 663 -52.45 27.11 11.35
N ASP A 664 -52.85 26.76 10.12
CA ASP A 664 -53.68 25.58 9.88
C ASP A 664 -52.80 24.33 9.88
N LEU A 665 -52.63 23.76 11.06
CA LEU A 665 -51.92 22.49 11.28
C LEU A 665 -52.64 21.30 10.60
N GLY A 666 -53.86 21.49 10.08
CA GLY A 666 -54.62 20.48 9.35
C GLY A 666 -54.13 20.24 7.91
N ASP A 667 -53.45 21.21 7.30
CA ASP A 667 -52.98 21.15 5.90
C ASP A 667 -51.51 20.67 5.77
N ILE A 668 -50.83 20.38 6.88
CA ILE A 668 -49.56 19.65 6.88
C ILE A 668 -49.86 18.18 6.58
N ASN A 669 -50.19 17.88 5.32
CA ASN A 669 -50.32 16.51 4.86
C ASN A 669 -48.94 15.91 4.58
N ALA A 670 -48.15 15.72 5.64
CA ALA A 670 -47.02 14.81 5.62
C ALA A 670 -47.61 13.39 5.66
N SER A 671 -48.06 12.90 4.50
CA SER A 671 -48.45 11.51 4.36
C SER A 671 -47.22 10.65 4.67
N LEU A 672 -47.20 10.03 5.85
CA LEU A 672 -46.22 9.00 6.18
C LEU A 672 -46.26 7.97 5.04
N PRO A 673 -45.13 7.67 4.37
CA PRO A 673 -45.09 6.52 3.48
C PRO A 673 -45.56 5.31 4.29
N GLY A 674 -46.59 4.62 3.82
CA GLY A 674 -47.19 3.52 4.55
C GLY A 674 -46.10 2.51 4.89
N ALA A 675 -46.00 2.12 6.16
CA ALA A 675 -44.99 1.17 6.60
C ALA A 675 -45.14 -0.15 5.84
N ASP A 676 -44.24 -0.40 4.89
CA ASP A 676 -44.15 -1.69 4.22
C ASP A 676 -43.35 -2.64 5.10
N PHE A 677 -44.05 -3.26 6.04
CA PHE A 677 -43.49 -4.31 6.89
C PHE A 677 -42.94 -5.52 6.10
N GLY A 678 -43.21 -5.60 4.78
CA GLY A 678 -42.64 -6.60 3.89
C GLY A 678 -41.14 -6.39 3.61
N GLU A 679 -40.66 -5.15 3.53
CA GLU A 679 -39.23 -4.85 3.34
C GLU A 679 -38.43 -5.08 4.62
N ILE A 680 -38.97 -4.71 5.79
CA ILE A 680 -38.33 -4.91 7.10
C ILE A 680 -38.14 -6.40 7.42
N VAL A 681 -39.05 -7.25 6.94
CA VAL A 681 -39.01 -8.70 7.20
C VAL A 681 -38.33 -9.48 6.07
N GLY A 682 -38.22 -8.91 4.87
CA GLY A 682 -37.67 -9.56 3.68
C GLY A 682 -36.19 -9.93 3.77
N ASP A 683 -35.42 -9.20 4.58
CA ASP A 683 -33.96 -9.35 4.73
C ASP A 683 -33.53 -10.14 6.00
N LEU A 684 -34.48 -10.74 6.73
CA LEU A 684 -34.16 -11.59 7.88
C LEU A 684 -33.60 -12.96 7.44
N ASP A 685 -32.29 -13.15 7.57
CA ASP A 685 -31.62 -14.44 7.31
C ASP A 685 -31.69 -15.36 8.54
N ILE A 686 -32.77 -16.16 8.64
CA ILE A 686 -32.99 -17.08 9.76
C ILE A 686 -32.17 -18.35 9.56
N GLN A 687 -30.96 -18.39 10.12
CA GLN A 687 -30.08 -19.56 10.07
C GLN A 687 -30.34 -20.51 11.25
N ILE A 688 -31.01 -21.64 10.98
CA ILE A 688 -31.16 -22.73 11.96
C ILE A 688 -29.93 -23.63 11.91
N SER A 689 -29.26 -23.81 13.05
CA SER A 689 -28.08 -24.67 13.15
C SER A 689 -28.40 -26.14 12.80
N PRO A 690 -27.52 -26.86 12.06
CA PRO A 690 -27.71 -28.27 11.74
C PRO A 690 -27.89 -29.17 12.98
N ASP A 691 -27.31 -28.80 14.12
CA ASP A 691 -27.42 -29.55 15.38
C ASP A 691 -28.82 -29.43 15.99
N ALA A 692 -29.48 -28.27 15.83
CA ALA A 692 -30.83 -28.03 16.32
C ALA A 692 -31.87 -28.83 15.51
N LEU A 693 -31.70 -28.90 14.18
CA LEU A 693 -32.51 -29.75 13.31
C LEU A 693 -32.37 -31.25 13.64
N SER A 694 -31.18 -31.69 14.04
CA SER A 694 -30.95 -33.06 14.49
C SER A 694 -31.71 -33.37 15.78
N GLY A 695 -31.73 -32.45 16.76
CA GLY A 695 -32.46 -32.63 18.01
C GLY A 695 -33.98 -32.73 17.83
N ILE A 696 -34.55 -31.90 16.95
CA ILE A 696 -35.99 -31.93 16.62
C ILE A 696 -36.38 -33.29 16.00
N ALA A 697 -35.53 -33.84 15.13
CA ALA A 697 -35.76 -35.15 14.51
C ALA A 697 -35.74 -36.29 15.54
N ASP A 698 -34.84 -36.23 16.52
CA ASP A 698 -34.74 -37.22 17.59
C ASP A 698 -35.97 -37.17 18.52
N ASP A 699 -36.45 -35.98 18.88
CA ASP A 699 -37.64 -35.80 19.73
C ASP A 699 -38.93 -36.25 19.03
N LEU A 700 -39.06 -35.99 17.73
CA LEU A 700 -40.18 -36.49 16.92
C LEU A 700 -40.17 -38.01 16.78
N ALA A 701 -39.00 -38.61 16.61
CA ALA A 701 -38.85 -40.05 16.55
C ALA A 701 -39.21 -40.71 17.89
N ALA A 702 -38.77 -40.12 19.00
CA ALA A 702 -39.10 -40.58 20.35
C ALA A 702 -40.61 -40.46 20.64
N GLY A 703 -41.21 -39.31 20.33
CA GLY A 703 -42.65 -39.09 20.53
C GLY A 703 -43.53 -39.98 19.67
N TYR A 704 -43.11 -40.28 18.43
CA TYR A 704 -43.82 -41.23 17.58
C TYR A 704 -43.71 -42.66 18.10
N ALA A 705 -42.52 -43.06 18.57
CA ALA A 705 -42.32 -44.38 19.16
C ALA A 705 -43.21 -44.59 20.39
N GLU A 706 -43.39 -43.57 21.22
CA GLU A 706 -44.29 -43.60 22.39
C GLU A 706 -45.78 -43.62 21.98
N TYR A 707 -46.15 -42.85 20.95
CA TYR A 707 -47.52 -42.85 20.42
C TYR A 707 -47.95 -44.21 19.84
N LEU A 708 -47.02 -44.91 19.18
CA LEU A 708 -47.25 -46.26 18.64
C LEU A 708 -47.51 -47.31 19.74
N VAL A 709 -47.07 -47.09 20.98
CA VAL A 709 -47.38 -47.99 22.11
C VAL A 709 -48.88 -48.00 22.41
N SER A 710 -49.55 -46.86 22.24
CA SER A 710 -50.98 -46.70 22.49
C SER A 710 -51.83 -46.89 21.23
N ASN A 711 -51.25 -46.69 20.04
CA ASN A 711 -51.91 -46.78 18.74
C ASN A 711 -51.02 -47.55 17.73
N PRO A 712 -51.06 -48.89 17.73
CA PRO A 712 -50.06 -49.72 17.04
C PRO A 712 -50.04 -49.61 15.51
N ASP A 713 -51.18 -49.28 14.91
CA ASP A 713 -51.37 -49.24 13.45
C ASP A 713 -51.35 -47.79 12.89
N ALA A 714 -51.05 -46.79 13.73
CA ALA A 714 -51.02 -45.39 13.29
C ALA A 714 -49.78 -45.09 12.44
N THR A 715 -49.95 -44.35 11.35
CA THR A 715 -48.84 -43.90 10.50
C THR A 715 -48.23 -42.60 11.04
N PHE A 716 -46.96 -42.34 10.70
CA PHE A 716 -46.26 -41.12 11.11
C PHE A 716 -47.01 -39.86 10.66
N GLU A 717 -47.58 -39.89 9.46
CA GLU A 717 -48.41 -38.81 8.93
C GLU A 717 -49.68 -38.56 9.76
N TYR A 718 -50.29 -39.61 10.31
CA TYR A 718 -51.42 -39.46 11.23
C TYR A 718 -50.97 -38.92 12.60
N TYR A 719 -49.80 -39.35 13.09
CA TYR A 719 -49.20 -38.83 14.32
C TYR A 719 -48.83 -37.35 14.21
N MET A 720 -48.29 -36.92 13.08
CA MET A 720 -47.99 -35.51 12.80
C MET A 720 -49.23 -34.63 12.88
N ASN A 721 -50.36 -35.12 12.36
CA ASN A 721 -51.59 -34.33 12.30
C ASN A 721 -52.47 -34.45 13.55
N ASN A 722 -52.46 -35.59 14.25
CA ASN A 722 -53.44 -35.90 15.29
C ASN A 722 -52.86 -36.48 16.59
N GLY A 723 -51.57 -36.83 16.61
CA GLY A 723 -50.95 -37.61 17.70
C GLY A 723 -49.96 -36.84 18.57
N GLY A 724 -49.81 -35.53 18.36
CA GLY A 724 -48.87 -34.68 19.11
C GLY A 724 -47.54 -34.42 18.39
N GLY A 725 -47.29 -35.08 17.25
CA GLY A 725 -46.06 -34.84 16.45
C GLY A 725 -45.97 -33.41 15.91
N GLY A 726 -47.10 -32.84 15.50
CA GLY A 726 -47.16 -31.43 15.08
C GLY A 726 -46.81 -30.44 16.21
N GLU A 727 -47.14 -30.76 17.47
CA GLU A 727 -46.77 -29.95 18.62
C GLU A 727 -45.26 -30.02 18.91
N ILE A 728 -44.67 -31.22 18.86
CA ILE A 728 -43.22 -31.40 19.06
C ILE A 728 -42.42 -30.71 17.95
N LEU A 729 -42.86 -30.81 16.69
CA LEU A 729 -42.21 -30.12 15.57
C LEU A 729 -42.29 -28.59 15.76
N SER A 730 -43.47 -28.07 16.12
CA SER A 730 -43.67 -26.64 16.33
C SER A 730 -42.82 -26.12 17.49
N GLN A 731 -42.78 -26.86 18.60
CA GLN A 731 -42.04 -26.47 19.80
C GLN A 731 -40.52 -26.59 19.61
N GLY A 732 -40.08 -27.59 18.84
CA GLY A 732 -38.68 -27.79 18.49
C GLY A 732 -38.15 -26.75 17.50
N ILE A 733 -38.93 -26.37 16.50
CA ILE A 733 -38.57 -25.26 15.59
C ILE A 733 -38.55 -23.94 16.37
N SER A 734 -39.50 -23.73 17.28
CA SER A 734 -39.56 -22.52 18.11
C SER A 734 -38.40 -22.41 19.11
N SER A 735 -37.78 -23.51 19.55
CA SER A 735 -36.60 -23.50 20.43
C SER A 735 -35.27 -23.45 19.67
N ALA A 736 -35.27 -23.82 18.39
CA ALA A 736 -34.11 -23.76 17.50
C ALA A 736 -33.90 -22.39 16.85
N ILE A 737 -34.93 -21.54 16.87
CA ILE A 737 -34.87 -20.15 16.44
C ILE A 737 -34.43 -19.30 17.62
N ASP A 738 -33.24 -18.71 17.54
CA ASP A 738 -32.70 -17.84 18.58
C ASP A 738 -33.41 -16.49 18.55
N ALA A 739 -34.42 -16.38 19.41
CA ALA A 739 -35.28 -15.20 19.52
C ALA A 739 -34.50 -13.93 19.88
N ASP A 740 -33.38 -14.05 20.60
CA ASP A 740 -32.56 -12.90 20.98
C ASP A 740 -31.81 -12.34 19.75
N SER A 741 -31.33 -13.19 18.83
CA SER A 741 -30.67 -12.72 17.60
C SER A 741 -31.63 -12.11 16.58
N ILE A 742 -32.85 -12.68 16.49
CA ILE A 742 -33.91 -12.12 15.64
C ILE A 742 -34.44 -10.83 16.24
N GLU A 743 -34.56 -10.73 17.56
CA GLU A 743 -34.93 -9.49 18.25
C GLU A 743 -33.85 -8.42 18.04
N GLU A 744 -32.56 -8.75 18.13
CA GLU A 744 -31.46 -7.81 17.92
C GLU A 744 -31.37 -7.34 16.45
N GLN A 745 -31.58 -8.23 15.47
CA GLN A 745 -31.64 -7.87 14.05
C GLN A 745 -32.90 -7.07 13.68
N LEU A 746 -34.09 -7.44 14.20
CA LEU A 746 -35.31 -6.66 14.02
C LEU A 746 -35.20 -5.31 14.69
N LYS A 747 -34.53 -5.21 15.83
CA LYS A 747 -34.35 -3.96 16.55
C LYS A 747 -33.35 -3.06 15.82
N GLY A 748 -32.25 -3.62 15.30
CA GLY A 748 -31.30 -2.90 14.44
C GLY A 748 -31.95 -2.42 13.13
N ALA A 749 -32.65 -3.30 12.42
CA ALA A 749 -33.35 -2.95 11.18
C ALA A 749 -34.51 -1.97 11.40
N ALA A 750 -35.24 -2.09 12.52
CA ALA A 750 -36.30 -1.15 12.89
C ALA A 750 -35.73 0.20 13.37
N GLU A 751 -34.57 0.22 14.04
CA GLU A 751 -33.87 1.44 14.42
C GLU A 751 -33.33 2.17 13.20
N GLU A 752 -32.72 1.47 12.25
CA GLU A 752 -32.21 2.04 11.00
C GLU A 752 -33.33 2.53 10.07
N TYR A 753 -34.43 1.77 9.96
CA TYR A 753 -35.63 2.18 9.24
C TYR A 753 -36.36 3.35 9.93
N MET A 754 -36.48 3.34 11.27
CA MET A 754 -37.02 4.49 12.02
C MET A 754 -36.13 5.70 11.91
N GLN A 755 -34.81 5.54 11.87
CA GLN A 755 -33.86 6.63 11.73
C GLN A 755 -33.97 7.23 10.32
N GLY A 756 -34.07 6.39 9.28
CA GLY A 756 -34.39 6.82 7.91
C GLY A 756 -35.72 7.57 7.81
N ILE A 757 -36.78 7.07 8.44
CA ILE A 757 -38.07 7.76 8.52
C ILE A 757 -37.98 9.03 9.37
N MET A 758 -37.30 9.04 10.50
CA MET A 758 -37.13 10.22 11.36
C MET A 758 -36.29 11.30 10.67
N THR A 759 -35.29 10.92 9.88
CA THR A 759 -34.49 11.85 9.10
C THR A 759 -35.29 12.38 7.90
N SER A 760 -36.04 11.53 7.18
CA SER A 760 -36.86 12.00 6.06
C SER A 760 -38.08 12.80 6.54
N TYR A 761 -38.71 12.40 7.63
CA TYR A 761 -39.82 13.09 8.28
C TYR A 761 -39.32 14.35 8.98
N GLY A 762 -38.16 14.31 9.62
CA GLY A 762 -37.47 15.46 10.21
C GLY A 762 -37.20 16.51 9.14
N ASN A 763 -36.53 16.13 8.04
CA ASN A 763 -36.26 17.04 6.93
C ASN A 763 -37.54 17.53 6.21
N ALA A 764 -38.59 16.71 6.13
CA ALA A 764 -39.86 17.10 5.51
C ALA A 764 -40.70 18.01 6.41
N VAL A 765 -40.72 17.76 7.72
CA VAL A 765 -41.37 18.60 8.72
C VAL A 765 -40.58 19.88 8.92
N GLU A 766 -39.26 19.84 8.93
CA GLU A 766 -38.39 21.01 9.00
C GLU A 766 -38.61 21.92 7.80
N LYS A 767 -38.57 21.39 6.57
CA LYS A 767 -38.92 22.17 5.37
C LYS A 767 -40.36 22.66 5.36
N ALA A 768 -41.33 21.87 5.83
CA ALA A 768 -42.72 22.28 5.88
C ALA A 768 -42.97 23.36 6.93
N VAL A 769 -42.33 23.24 8.10
CA VAL A 769 -42.38 24.21 9.20
C VAL A 769 -41.60 25.47 8.85
N GLU A 770 -40.44 25.38 8.19
CA GLU A 770 -39.71 26.53 7.66
C GLU A 770 -40.53 27.25 6.59
N SER A 771 -41.16 26.52 5.66
CA SER A 771 -41.99 27.13 4.61
C SER A 771 -43.27 27.75 5.17
N GLN A 772 -43.95 27.10 6.13
CA GLN A 772 -45.12 27.68 6.80
C GLN A 772 -44.75 28.79 7.77
N MET A 773 -43.61 28.71 8.47
CA MET A 773 -43.14 29.81 9.32
C MET A 773 -42.68 30.99 8.48
N ALA A 774 -42.04 30.78 7.34
CA ALA A 774 -41.71 31.85 6.40
C ALA A 774 -42.99 32.52 5.88
N SER A 775 -43.98 31.73 5.44
CA SER A 775 -45.29 32.25 4.99
C SER A 775 -46.09 32.92 6.10
N ALA A 776 -46.08 32.39 7.32
CA ALA A 776 -46.79 32.95 8.47
C ALA A 776 -46.08 34.21 8.97
N THR A 777 -44.75 34.24 8.95
CA THR A 777 -43.96 35.42 9.29
C THR A 777 -44.20 36.50 8.23
N GLU A 778 -44.25 36.15 6.95
CA GLU A 778 -44.55 37.10 5.87
C GLU A 778 -46.00 37.64 5.95
N GLN A 779 -46.99 36.80 6.28
CA GLN A 779 -48.38 37.25 6.49
C GLN A 779 -48.58 38.06 7.78
N ILE A 780 -47.95 37.66 8.89
CA ILE A 780 -47.98 38.41 10.16
C ILE A 780 -47.27 39.74 9.97
N THR A 781 -46.10 39.75 9.34
CA THR A 781 -45.34 40.98 9.09
C THR A 781 -46.10 41.87 8.10
N GLY A 782 -46.74 41.30 7.07
CA GLY A 782 -47.59 42.04 6.13
C GLY A 782 -48.87 42.60 6.74
N GLN A 783 -49.56 41.87 7.62
CA GLN A 783 -50.77 42.37 8.30
C GLN A 783 -50.45 43.38 9.40
N ILE A 784 -49.36 43.16 10.15
CA ILE A 784 -48.85 44.12 11.14
C ILE A 784 -48.35 45.37 10.43
N ALA A 785 -47.62 45.24 9.31
CA ALA A 785 -47.19 46.37 8.50
C ALA A 785 -48.38 47.13 7.94
N ALA A 786 -49.42 46.46 7.41
CA ALA A 786 -50.61 47.12 6.87
C ALA A 786 -51.47 47.84 7.93
N GLU A 787 -51.63 47.29 9.14
CA GLU A 787 -52.35 47.99 10.22
C GLU A 787 -51.47 49.02 10.95
N MET A 788 -50.15 48.81 11.05
CA MET A 788 -49.22 49.85 11.46
C MET A 788 -49.23 50.99 10.44
N GLU A 789 -49.22 50.72 9.14
CA GLU A 789 -49.31 51.73 8.08
C GLU A 789 -50.62 52.50 8.19
N LYS A 790 -51.75 51.85 8.53
CA LYS A 790 -53.04 52.52 8.71
C LYS A 790 -53.11 53.37 9.99
N VAL A 791 -52.54 52.90 11.10
CA VAL A 791 -52.42 53.67 12.36
C VAL A 791 -51.42 54.81 12.20
N MET A 792 -50.32 54.58 11.49
CA MET A 792 -49.27 55.56 11.21
C MET A 792 -49.74 56.59 10.19
N THR A 793 -50.54 56.22 9.19
CA THR A 793 -51.19 57.15 8.24
C THR A 793 -52.26 57.98 8.94
N SER A 794 -53.03 57.39 9.88
CA SER A 794 -54.02 58.14 10.69
C SER A 794 -53.35 59.08 11.70
N ALA A 795 -52.24 58.64 12.30
CA ALA A 795 -51.42 59.46 13.20
C ALA A 795 -50.66 60.56 12.44
N MET A 796 -50.10 60.26 11.26
CA MET A 796 -49.44 61.25 10.40
C MET A 796 -50.42 62.23 9.77
N SER A 797 -51.65 61.82 9.46
CA SER A 797 -52.69 62.76 9.00
C SER A 797 -53.13 63.70 10.12
N GLY A 798 -53.17 63.25 11.39
CA GLY A 798 -53.47 64.10 12.55
C GLY A 798 -52.31 64.98 13.00
N ILE A 799 -51.07 64.54 12.78
CA ILE A 799 -49.84 65.31 13.05
C ILE A 799 -49.55 66.30 11.91
N GLY A 800 -49.85 65.94 10.66
CA GLY A 800 -49.65 66.77 9.47
C GLY A 800 -50.55 68.00 9.41
N ASP A 801 -51.74 67.96 10.02
CA ASP A 801 -52.60 69.13 10.20
C ASP A 801 -52.22 69.99 11.42
N ALA A 802 -51.42 69.45 12.35
CA ALA A 802 -50.98 70.13 13.57
C ALA A 802 -49.58 70.76 13.46
N VAL A 803 -48.76 70.35 12.48
CA VAL A 803 -47.42 70.89 12.26
C VAL A 803 -47.28 71.34 10.81
N SER A 804 -47.22 72.66 10.62
CA SER A 804 -46.93 73.27 9.32
C SER A 804 -45.45 73.61 9.25
N VAL A 805 -44.76 73.03 8.27
CA VAL A 805 -43.35 73.33 7.97
C VAL A 805 -43.27 74.22 6.75
N ASP A 806 -42.63 75.38 6.87
CA ASP A 806 -42.35 76.27 5.74
C ASP A 806 -41.09 75.74 4.99
N PRO A 807 -41.24 75.19 3.76
CA PRO A 807 -40.14 74.54 3.04
C PRO A 807 -39.03 75.52 2.61
N GLU A 808 -39.38 76.78 2.36
CA GLU A 808 -38.40 77.80 1.97
C GLU A 808 -37.58 78.23 3.19
N ALA A 809 -38.22 78.44 4.35
CA ALA A 809 -37.51 78.76 5.58
C ALA A 809 -36.66 77.60 6.13
N PHE A 810 -37.12 76.35 5.94
CA PHE A 810 -36.38 75.15 6.38
C PHE A 810 -35.14 74.90 5.51
N SER A 811 -35.24 75.05 4.20
CA SER A 811 -34.08 74.91 3.31
C SER A 811 -33.05 76.03 3.47
N GLU A 812 -33.49 77.26 3.76
CA GLU A 812 -32.59 78.38 4.06
C GLU A 812 -31.88 78.29 5.42
N ALA A 813 -32.33 77.40 6.32
CA ALA A 813 -31.75 77.22 7.63
C ALA A 813 -30.53 76.29 7.64
N PHE A 814 -30.28 75.56 6.55
CA PHE A 814 -29.11 74.70 6.37
C PHE A 814 -28.25 75.24 5.22
N GLN A 815 -27.05 75.73 5.53
CA GLN A 815 -26.07 76.13 4.53
C GLN A 815 -24.93 75.11 4.50
N MET A 816 -24.67 74.52 3.32
CA MET A 816 -23.48 73.70 3.11
C MET A 816 -22.25 74.61 3.01
N ASN A 817 -21.23 74.30 3.81
CA ASN A 817 -20.01 75.10 3.88
C ASN A 817 -18.98 74.75 2.79
N MET A 818 -19.29 73.76 1.94
CA MET A 818 -18.44 73.27 0.87
C MET A 818 -19.18 73.28 -0.47
N THR A 819 -18.44 73.44 -1.56
CA THR A 819 -18.95 73.33 -2.93
C THR A 819 -19.08 71.86 -3.37
N GLY A 820 -19.87 71.60 -4.41
CA GLY A 820 -20.06 70.22 -4.93
C GLY A 820 -18.77 69.56 -5.43
N GLU A 821 -17.81 70.34 -5.94
CA GLU A 821 -16.48 69.85 -6.33
C GLU A 821 -15.62 69.51 -5.10
N GLU A 822 -15.67 70.31 -4.04
CA GLU A 822 -14.93 70.05 -2.79
C GLU A 822 -15.48 68.81 -2.05
N LEU A 823 -16.80 68.58 -2.10
CA LEU A 823 -17.43 67.41 -1.49
C LEU A 823 -17.04 66.10 -2.22
N VAL A 824 -16.98 66.13 -3.56
CA VAL A 824 -16.51 65.00 -4.37
C VAL A 824 -15.03 64.73 -4.12
N SER A 825 -14.19 65.77 -4.06
CA SER A 825 -12.76 65.61 -3.74
C SER A 825 -12.52 65.02 -2.35
N LEU A 826 -13.38 65.36 -1.37
CA LEU A 826 -13.32 64.81 -0.03
C LEU A 826 -13.76 63.33 -0.01
N MET A 827 -14.81 62.95 -0.72
CA MET A 827 -15.23 61.55 -0.83
C MET A 827 -14.18 60.70 -1.55
N MET A 828 -13.56 61.22 -2.61
CA MET A 828 -12.44 60.56 -3.29
C MET A 828 -11.21 60.39 -2.38
N SER A 829 -10.94 61.37 -1.50
CA SER A 829 -9.86 61.26 -0.50
C SER A 829 -10.15 60.31 0.67
N MET A 830 -11.41 59.93 0.89
CA MET A 830 -11.81 58.95 1.90
C MET A 830 -11.86 57.53 1.34
N ASP A 831 -12.06 57.38 0.03
CA ASP A 831 -12.04 56.09 -0.68
C ASP A 831 -10.61 55.61 -0.98
N SER A 832 -9.63 56.53 -1.05
CA SER A 832 -8.20 56.24 -1.13
C SER A 832 -7.60 55.73 0.19
N GLY A 833 -8.35 54.96 0.98
CA GLY A 833 -7.90 54.29 2.21
C GLY A 833 -6.84 53.21 1.97
N GLN A 834 -6.07 53.30 0.89
CA GLN A 834 -4.83 52.57 0.72
C GLN A 834 -3.85 53.07 1.78
N SER A 835 -3.17 52.14 2.45
CA SER A 835 -2.10 52.48 3.38
C SER A 835 -1.05 53.33 2.65
N GLU A 836 -1.01 54.64 2.95
CA GLU A 836 0.05 55.55 2.50
C GLU A 836 1.37 55.11 3.18
N SER A 837 2.04 54.13 2.58
CA SER A 837 3.31 53.60 3.04
C SER A 837 4.31 53.57 1.90
N TYR A 838 5.58 53.67 2.26
CA TYR A 838 6.70 53.65 1.31
C TYR A 838 6.67 52.41 0.40
N ASP A 839 6.46 51.22 0.98
CA ASP A 839 6.44 49.96 0.24
C ASP A 839 5.23 49.86 -0.70
N ASN A 840 4.07 50.36 -0.27
CA ASN A 840 2.88 50.40 -1.11
C ASN A 840 3.07 51.35 -2.30
N ASN A 841 3.62 52.56 -2.07
CA ASN A 841 3.93 53.50 -3.16
C ASN A 841 4.86 52.86 -4.21
N LEU A 842 5.92 52.16 -3.77
CA LEU A 842 6.82 51.47 -4.69
C LEU A 842 6.12 50.35 -5.46
N ALA A 843 5.27 49.57 -4.80
CA ALA A 843 4.48 48.52 -5.44
C ALA A 843 3.49 49.09 -6.48
N THR A 844 2.77 50.18 -6.17
CA THR A 844 1.86 50.88 -7.10
C THR A 844 2.60 51.33 -8.36
N LEU A 845 3.83 51.83 -8.21
CA LEU A 845 4.69 52.29 -9.30
C LEU A 845 5.34 51.14 -10.09
N GLY A 846 5.11 49.88 -9.71
CA GLY A 846 5.68 48.71 -10.36
C GLY A 846 7.17 48.48 -10.04
N TYR A 847 7.70 49.07 -8.96
CA TYR A 847 9.05 48.79 -8.48
C TYR A 847 9.09 47.44 -7.75
N VAL A 848 10.19 46.70 -7.94
CA VAL A 848 10.44 45.41 -7.30
C VAL A 848 11.86 45.37 -6.76
N ASP A 849 12.01 45.06 -5.46
CA ASP A 849 13.28 44.60 -4.91
C ASP A 849 13.43 43.10 -5.18
N PHE A 850 14.31 42.73 -6.12
CA PHE A 850 14.53 41.32 -6.44
C PHE A 850 15.18 40.54 -5.29
N ASP A 851 15.74 41.18 -4.27
CA ASP A 851 16.23 40.49 -3.09
C ASP A 851 15.11 40.15 -2.09
N ASP A 852 13.92 40.74 -2.25
CA ASP A 852 12.77 40.60 -1.35
C ASP A 852 11.51 40.13 -2.11
N PRO A 853 11.33 38.81 -2.31
CA PRO A 853 10.19 38.27 -3.05
C PRO A 853 8.89 38.37 -2.24
N SER A 854 7.76 38.41 -2.94
CA SER A 854 6.42 38.37 -2.32
C SER A 854 5.96 36.94 -2.00
N SER A 855 6.47 35.95 -2.74
CA SER A 855 6.32 34.53 -2.38
C SER A 855 7.51 33.69 -2.84
N ILE A 856 7.73 32.57 -2.15
CA ILE A 856 8.69 31.54 -2.52
C ILE A 856 7.92 30.23 -2.67
N ASP A 857 7.97 29.65 -3.87
CA ASP A 857 7.34 28.37 -4.18
C ASP A 857 8.45 27.31 -4.35
N ILE A 858 8.44 26.31 -3.47
CA ILE A 858 9.43 25.25 -3.46
C ILE A 858 8.78 23.97 -4.00
N TYR A 859 9.33 23.44 -5.09
CA TYR A 859 8.84 22.23 -5.76
C TYR A 859 9.71 21.03 -5.39
N PRO A 860 9.30 20.16 -4.44
CA PRO A 860 10.09 19.00 -4.06
C PRO A 860 10.13 17.95 -5.17
N ILE A 861 11.11 17.05 -5.14
CA ILE A 861 11.23 15.96 -6.13
C ILE A 861 10.14 14.90 -5.92
N ASP A 862 9.93 14.49 -4.67
CA ASP A 862 8.99 13.47 -4.21
C ASP A 862 8.62 13.74 -2.73
N PHE A 863 7.73 12.94 -2.13
CA PHE A 863 7.32 13.18 -0.74
C PHE A 863 8.47 12.97 0.27
N GLU A 864 9.41 12.06 0.02
CA GLU A 864 10.58 11.89 0.89
C GLU A 864 11.47 13.15 0.85
N SER A 865 11.70 13.70 -0.33
CA SER A 865 12.46 14.94 -0.53
C SER A 865 11.75 16.13 0.10
N LYS A 866 10.41 16.16 0.04
CA LYS A 866 9.61 17.16 0.72
C LYS A 866 9.78 17.15 2.24
N GLU A 867 9.76 15.99 2.88
CA GLU A 867 10.04 15.88 4.32
C GLU A 867 11.43 16.41 4.67
N ASN A 868 12.42 16.18 3.80
CA ASN A 868 13.74 16.78 3.96
C ASN A 868 13.71 18.31 3.80
N VAL A 869 12.93 18.85 2.85
CA VAL A 869 12.72 20.29 2.68
C VAL A 869 12.07 20.90 3.93
N ILE A 870 11.00 20.30 4.44
CA ILE A 870 10.32 20.71 5.67
C ILE A 870 11.32 20.71 6.84
N GLY A 871 12.10 19.64 7.01
CA GLY A 871 13.12 19.57 8.04
C GLY A 871 14.20 20.67 7.94
N ILE A 872 14.52 21.15 6.72
CA ILE A 872 15.44 22.27 6.51
C ILE A 872 14.79 23.60 6.92
N LEU A 873 13.51 23.81 6.58
CA LEU A 873 12.75 25.02 6.95
C LEU A 873 12.51 25.07 8.47
N ASP A 874 12.14 23.96 9.10
CA ASP A 874 11.99 23.84 10.55
C ASP A 874 13.30 24.12 11.28
N ASN A 875 14.43 23.65 10.73
CA ASN A 875 15.74 23.93 11.30
C ASN A 875 16.13 25.41 11.15
N TYR A 876 15.73 26.06 10.05
CA TYR A 876 15.87 27.52 9.90
C TYR A 876 15.06 28.26 10.97
N ASN A 877 13.77 27.93 11.12
CA ASN A 877 12.89 28.51 12.14
C ASN A 877 13.47 28.35 13.55
N LYS A 878 13.88 27.14 13.89
CA LYS A 878 14.50 26.85 15.18
C LYS A 878 15.79 27.65 15.41
N THR A 879 16.59 27.85 14.36
CA THR A 879 17.81 28.68 14.46
C THR A 879 17.47 30.14 14.70
N MET A 880 16.43 30.67 14.05
CA MET A 880 15.96 32.04 14.27
C MET A 880 15.38 32.23 15.69
N GLU A 881 14.60 31.27 16.18
CA GLU A 881 14.12 31.25 17.57
C GLU A 881 15.28 31.19 18.59
N ASP A 882 16.25 30.30 18.38
CA ASP A 882 17.43 30.15 19.25
C ASP A 882 18.31 31.42 19.28
N GLU A 883 18.33 32.19 18.18
CA GLU A 883 19.02 33.49 18.05
C GLU A 883 18.17 34.67 18.55
N GLY A 884 16.91 34.45 18.92
CA GLY A 884 15.97 35.49 19.38
C GLY A 884 15.50 36.43 18.27
N LYS A 885 15.48 35.96 17.03
CA LYS A 885 15.00 36.68 15.84
C LYS A 885 13.62 36.20 15.44
N ASP A 886 12.65 36.39 16.35
CA ASP A 886 11.28 35.90 16.19
C ASP A 886 10.60 36.45 14.92
N GLU A 887 10.99 37.65 14.47
CA GLU A 887 10.55 38.27 13.22
C GLU A 887 11.01 37.56 11.94
N GLN A 888 11.98 36.65 12.02
CA GLN A 888 12.50 35.87 10.88
C GLN A 888 11.96 34.44 10.83
N VAL A 889 11.11 34.06 11.78
CA VAL A 889 10.42 32.76 11.80
C VAL A 889 9.36 32.77 10.71
N ILE A 890 9.38 31.75 9.86
CA ILE A 890 8.50 31.64 8.71
C ILE A 890 7.36 30.65 8.94
N THR A 891 6.24 30.91 8.31
CA THR A 891 5.09 30.00 8.19
C THR A 891 4.88 29.63 6.73
N TYR A 892 4.67 28.35 6.45
CA TYR A 892 4.49 27.82 5.10
C TYR A 892 3.21 26.98 5.02
N THR A 893 2.62 26.86 3.82
CA THR A 893 1.40 26.08 3.60
C THR A 893 1.71 24.76 2.92
N ASP A 894 1.19 23.65 3.48
CA ASP A 894 1.32 22.31 2.92
C ASP A 894 -0.02 21.56 2.81
N VAL A 895 -0.77 21.84 1.74
CA VAL A 895 -2.08 21.22 1.48
C VAL A 895 -1.94 19.73 1.13
N VAL A 896 -0.94 19.36 0.33
CA VAL A 896 -0.84 17.98 -0.20
C VAL A 896 -0.20 17.02 0.78
N GLY A 897 0.76 17.47 1.60
CA GLY A 897 1.43 16.59 2.57
C GLY A 897 0.47 16.07 3.62
N SER A 898 -0.47 16.91 4.07
CA SER A 898 -1.51 16.50 5.01
C SER A 898 -2.48 15.46 4.41
N LEU A 899 -2.87 15.61 3.13
CA LEU A 899 -3.75 14.67 2.44
C LEU A 899 -3.05 13.35 2.08
N MET A 900 -1.83 13.41 1.55
CA MET A 900 -1.14 12.25 0.97
C MET A 900 -0.37 11.42 2.00
N SER A 901 0.06 11.99 3.13
CA SER A 901 0.61 11.22 4.25
C SER A 901 -0.42 10.20 4.77
N SER A 902 -1.68 10.62 4.93
CA SER A 902 -2.78 9.74 5.33
C SER A 902 -3.02 8.59 4.34
N VAL A 903 -2.94 8.86 3.03
CA VAL A 903 -3.09 7.83 1.98
C VAL A 903 -1.92 6.83 2.03
N THR A 904 -0.70 7.33 2.16
CA THR A 904 0.51 6.50 2.23
C THR A 904 0.48 5.58 3.46
N ASP A 905 0.11 6.11 4.62
CA ASP A 905 -0.01 5.34 5.87
C ASP A 905 -1.05 4.22 5.80
N ILE A 906 -2.19 4.47 5.14
CA ILE A 906 -3.23 3.46 4.92
C ILE A 906 -2.68 2.31 4.05
N ILE A 907 -1.97 2.64 2.97
CA ILE A 907 -1.43 1.66 2.03
C ILE A 907 -0.32 0.83 2.69
N ASP A 908 0.55 1.46 3.47
CA ASP A 908 1.58 0.76 4.25
C ASP A 908 0.96 -0.18 5.27
N THR A 909 -0.09 0.25 5.97
CA THR A 909 -0.83 -0.59 6.92
C THR A 909 -1.43 -1.83 6.23
N ILE A 910 -2.09 -1.65 5.08
CA ILE A 910 -2.63 -2.76 4.28
C ILE A 910 -1.51 -3.71 3.83
N SER A 911 -0.38 -3.14 3.37
CA SER A 911 0.79 -3.91 2.92
C SER A 911 1.37 -4.77 4.04
N TYR A 912 1.51 -4.24 5.25
CA TYR A 912 1.98 -5.01 6.41
C TYR A 912 1.02 -6.13 6.81
N VAL A 913 -0.29 -5.89 6.77
CA VAL A 913 -1.32 -6.92 7.04
C VAL A 913 -1.22 -8.05 6.01
N LEU A 914 -1.11 -7.72 4.73
CA LEU A 914 -0.94 -8.71 3.66
C LEU A 914 0.35 -9.53 3.83
N ILE A 915 1.47 -8.88 4.13
CA ILE A 915 2.75 -9.57 4.41
C ILE A 915 2.60 -10.54 5.60
N ALA A 916 1.88 -10.15 6.65
CA ALA A 916 1.63 -11.02 7.80
C ALA A 916 0.83 -12.28 7.44
N PHE A 917 -0.22 -12.16 6.63
CA PHE A 917 -0.98 -13.33 6.13
C PHE A 917 -0.12 -14.29 5.32
N VAL A 918 0.80 -13.75 4.51
CA VAL A 918 1.68 -14.61 3.73
C VAL A 918 2.75 -15.27 4.60
N ALA A 919 3.26 -14.59 5.62
CA ALA A 919 4.17 -15.20 6.59
C ALA A 919 3.54 -16.43 7.25
N ILE A 920 2.26 -16.36 7.62
CA ILE A 920 1.51 -17.52 8.14
C ILE A 920 1.43 -18.63 7.10
N SER A 921 1.10 -18.28 5.85
CA SER A 921 1.01 -19.24 4.73
C SER A 921 2.35 -19.96 4.46
N LEU A 922 3.48 -19.25 4.55
CA LEU A 922 4.81 -19.84 4.43
C LEU A 922 5.09 -20.85 5.55
N VAL A 923 4.72 -20.52 6.79
CA VAL A 923 4.90 -21.43 7.94
C VAL A 923 4.10 -22.72 7.70
N VAL A 924 2.84 -22.61 7.28
CA VAL A 924 1.99 -23.77 6.96
C VAL A 924 2.60 -24.61 5.82
N SER A 925 3.06 -23.97 4.74
CA SER A 925 3.77 -24.66 3.65
C SER A 925 5.03 -25.40 4.14
N SER A 926 5.82 -24.79 5.03
CA SER A 926 7.04 -25.41 5.57
C SER A 926 6.75 -26.67 6.40
N ILE A 927 5.70 -26.64 7.23
CA ILE A 927 5.25 -27.79 8.03
C ILE A 927 4.78 -28.92 7.11
N MET A 928 3.99 -28.59 6.08
CA MET A 928 3.51 -29.57 5.11
C MET A 928 4.65 -30.26 4.37
N ILE A 929 5.67 -29.51 3.95
CA ILE A 929 6.89 -30.09 3.33
C ILE A 929 7.61 -31.01 4.32
N GLY A 930 7.71 -30.64 5.60
CA GLY A 930 8.30 -31.48 6.64
C GLY A 930 7.57 -32.82 6.81
N VAL A 931 6.23 -32.80 6.86
CA VAL A 931 5.39 -34.00 6.95
C VAL A 931 5.55 -34.88 5.71
N ILE A 932 5.49 -34.31 4.51
CA ILE A 932 5.64 -35.06 3.26
C ILE A 932 7.02 -35.71 3.16
N THR A 933 8.07 -34.99 3.55
CA THR A 933 9.44 -35.50 3.59
C THR A 933 9.58 -36.62 4.60
N TYR A 934 8.92 -36.51 5.77
CA TYR A 934 8.88 -37.58 6.77
C TYR A 934 8.22 -38.85 6.25
N ILE A 935 7.09 -38.74 5.54
CA ILE A 935 6.43 -39.89 4.91
C ILE A 935 7.36 -40.51 3.84
N SER A 936 8.07 -39.69 3.05
CA SER A 936 9.03 -40.17 2.04
C SER A 936 10.15 -41.01 2.67
N VAL A 937 10.65 -40.61 3.84
CA VAL A 937 11.65 -41.36 4.61
C VAL A 937 11.08 -42.71 5.08
N LEU A 938 9.85 -42.72 5.62
CA LEU A 938 9.22 -43.94 6.14
C LEU A 938 8.99 -44.99 5.05
N GLU A 939 8.53 -44.58 3.87
CA GLU A 939 8.33 -45.48 2.72
C GLU A 939 9.63 -46.14 2.23
N ARG A 940 10.79 -45.52 2.52
CA ARG A 940 12.10 -45.95 2.01
C ARG A 940 13.00 -46.55 3.09
N LYS A 941 12.44 -46.96 4.22
CA LYS A 941 13.21 -47.50 5.36
C LYS A 941 14.11 -48.67 4.97
N LYS A 942 13.61 -49.61 4.14
CA LYS A 942 14.38 -50.78 3.65
C LYS A 942 15.55 -50.37 2.76
N GLU A 943 15.36 -49.40 1.86
CA GLU A 943 16.42 -48.86 1.01
C GLU A 943 17.54 -48.19 1.82
N ILE A 944 17.17 -47.42 2.84
CA ILE A 944 18.12 -46.81 3.78
C ILE A 944 18.90 -47.91 4.51
N GLY A 945 18.22 -49.00 4.93
CA GLY A 945 18.85 -50.16 5.56
C GLY A 945 19.92 -50.80 4.68
N ILE A 946 19.61 -51.01 3.39
CA ILE A 946 20.54 -51.57 2.39
C ILE A 946 21.77 -50.67 2.22
N LEU A 947 21.56 -49.37 2.01
CA LEU A 947 22.65 -48.41 1.84
C LEU A 947 23.55 -48.33 3.09
N ARG A 948 22.96 -48.31 4.29
CA ARG A 948 23.70 -48.33 5.56
C ARG A 948 24.52 -49.60 5.72
N ALA A 949 23.99 -50.75 5.30
CA ALA A 949 24.66 -52.03 5.39
C ALA A 949 25.86 -52.16 4.43
N ILE A 950 25.78 -51.54 3.25
CA ILE A 950 26.89 -51.46 2.28
C ILE A 950 27.95 -50.41 2.72
N GLY A 951 27.71 -49.65 3.79
CA GLY A 951 28.68 -48.70 4.36
C GLY A 951 28.42 -47.23 4.02
N ALA A 952 27.19 -46.87 3.64
CA ALA A 952 26.80 -45.47 3.54
C ALA A 952 26.84 -44.80 4.93
N SER A 953 27.52 -43.65 5.00
CA SER A 953 27.57 -42.89 6.24
C SER A 953 26.23 -42.22 6.57
N LYS A 954 26.02 -41.86 7.84
CA LYS A 954 24.84 -41.08 8.25
C LYS A 954 24.73 -39.76 7.46
N GLN A 955 25.86 -39.16 7.13
CA GLN A 955 25.92 -37.94 6.31
C GLN A 955 25.49 -38.21 4.87
N ASN A 956 25.96 -39.30 4.25
CA ASN A 956 25.57 -39.68 2.89
C ASN A 956 24.04 -39.88 2.79
N ILE A 957 23.45 -40.58 3.77
CA ILE A 957 21.99 -40.78 3.81
C ILE A 957 21.26 -39.43 3.95
N SER A 958 21.69 -38.58 4.87
CA SER A 958 21.08 -37.25 5.05
C SER A 958 21.22 -36.36 3.80
N GLN A 959 22.33 -36.45 3.06
CA GLN A 959 22.56 -35.67 1.84
C GLN A 959 21.60 -36.03 0.71
N VAL A 960 21.24 -37.32 0.56
CA VAL A 960 20.26 -37.75 -0.44
C VAL A 960 18.89 -37.10 -0.16
N PHE A 961 18.42 -37.14 1.08
CA PHE A 961 17.14 -36.52 1.44
C PHE A 961 17.17 -34.99 1.41
N ASN A 962 18.28 -34.37 1.83
CA ASN A 962 18.46 -32.92 1.69
C ASN A 962 18.50 -32.48 0.22
N ALA A 963 19.10 -33.28 -0.66
CA ALA A 963 19.08 -33.02 -2.09
C ALA A 963 17.67 -33.21 -2.70
N GLU A 964 16.86 -34.12 -2.17
CA GLU A 964 15.44 -34.26 -2.54
C GLU A 964 14.65 -33.01 -2.17
N THR A 965 14.84 -32.48 -0.95
CA THR A 965 14.18 -31.25 -0.49
C THR A 965 14.66 -30.01 -1.23
N PHE A 966 15.93 -29.96 -1.63
CA PHE A 966 16.48 -28.91 -2.50
C PHE A 966 15.77 -28.87 -3.85
N ILE A 967 15.64 -30.03 -4.53
CA ILE A 967 14.97 -30.11 -5.83
C ILE A 967 13.50 -29.71 -5.71
N ILE A 968 12.81 -30.18 -4.68
CA ILE A 968 11.40 -29.82 -4.43
C ILE A 968 11.26 -28.30 -4.22
N GLY A 969 12.15 -27.68 -3.44
CA GLY A 969 12.11 -26.23 -3.22
C GLY A 969 12.41 -25.42 -4.47
N LEU A 970 13.37 -25.86 -5.29
CA LEU A 970 13.67 -25.20 -6.56
C LEU A 970 12.48 -25.30 -7.52
N CYS A 971 11.85 -26.47 -7.61
CA CYS A 971 10.63 -26.65 -8.40
C CYS A 971 9.47 -25.80 -7.86
N ALA A 972 9.26 -25.76 -6.55
CA ALA A 972 8.21 -24.96 -5.91
C ALA A 972 8.40 -23.45 -6.18
N GLY A 973 9.63 -22.94 -6.03
CA GLY A 973 9.96 -21.55 -6.36
C GLY A 973 9.69 -21.22 -7.82
N LEU A 974 10.19 -22.04 -8.76
CA LEU A 974 9.98 -21.81 -10.19
C LEU A 974 8.50 -21.89 -10.59
N ILE A 975 7.76 -22.88 -10.08
CA ILE A 975 6.32 -23.01 -10.31
C ILE A 975 5.60 -21.79 -9.73
N GLY A 976 5.98 -21.33 -8.54
CA GLY A 976 5.39 -20.16 -7.90
C GLY A 976 5.53 -18.91 -8.76
N ILE A 977 6.75 -18.58 -9.17
CA ILE A 977 7.00 -17.42 -10.05
C ILE A 977 6.27 -17.55 -11.39
N LEU A 978 6.31 -18.73 -12.02
CA LEU A 978 5.63 -18.95 -13.30
C LEU A 978 4.11 -18.76 -13.20
N ILE A 979 3.49 -19.28 -12.14
CA ILE A 979 2.06 -19.10 -11.89
C ILE A 979 1.75 -17.63 -11.59
N THR A 980 2.55 -16.94 -10.78
CA THR A 980 2.38 -15.51 -10.52
C THR A 980 2.40 -14.72 -11.82
N LEU A 981 3.40 -14.91 -12.69
CA LEU A 981 3.49 -14.22 -13.98
C LEU A 981 2.27 -14.48 -14.87
N LEU A 982 1.70 -15.70 -14.82
CA LEU A 982 0.47 -16.02 -15.53
C LEU A 982 -0.77 -15.36 -14.91
N LEU A 983 -0.82 -15.26 -13.58
CA LEU A 983 -1.93 -14.61 -12.85
C LEU A 983 -1.90 -13.08 -12.97
N LEU A 984 -0.74 -12.48 -13.20
CA LEU A 984 -0.63 -11.03 -13.44
C LEU A 984 -1.35 -10.60 -14.73
N ILE A 985 -1.51 -11.47 -15.72
CA ILE A 985 -2.22 -11.13 -16.96
C ILE A 985 -3.70 -10.83 -16.70
N PRO A 986 -4.52 -11.76 -16.16
CA PRO A 986 -5.90 -11.45 -15.79
C PRO A 986 -5.97 -10.51 -14.57
N GLY A 987 -4.95 -10.50 -13.71
CA GLY A 987 -4.86 -9.58 -12.57
C GLY A 987 -4.80 -8.12 -13.01
N ASN A 988 -3.89 -7.77 -13.92
CA ASN A 988 -3.80 -6.41 -14.46
C ASN A 988 -5.05 -6.05 -15.26
N ALA A 989 -5.62 -6.99 -16.02
CA ALA A 989 -6.89 -6.73 -16.71
C ALA A 989 -8.03 -6.37 -15.73
N LEU A 990 -8.09 -7.02 -14.56
CA LEU A 990 -9.04 -6.66 -13.51
C LEU A 990 -8.70 -5.30 -12.87
N ILE A 991 -7.42 -5.02 -12.61
CA ILE A 991 -6.98 -3.74 -12.08
C ILE A 991 -7.41 -2.60 -13.01
N HIS A 992 -7.15 -2.70 -14.32
CA HIS A 992 -7.57 -1.68 -15.29
C HIS A 992 -9.10 -1.52 -15.36
N TYR A 993 -9.86 -2.63 -15.22
CA TYR A 993 -11.32 -2.56 -15.20
C TYR A 993 -11.87 -1.85 -13.96
N VAL A 994 -11.26 -2.08 -12.79
CA VAL A 994 -11.70 -1.47 -11.52
C VAL A 994 -11.21 -0.02 -11.39
N ALA A 995 -9.97 0.25 -11.81
CA ALA A 995 -9.36 1.57 -11.72
C ALA A 995 -9.90 2.54 -12.78
N GLY A 996 -10.42 2.03 -13.90
CA GLY A 996 -10.87 2.86 -15.02
C GLY A 996 -9.73 3.50 -15.82
N THR A 997 -8.46 3.26 -15.45
CA THR A 997 -7.26 3.77 -16.11
C THR A 997 -6.20 2.67 -16.33
N ASN A 998 -5.21 2.95 -17.18
CA ASN A 998 -4.13 2.02 -17.51
C ASN A 998 -2.85 2.25 -16.68
N ASP A 999 -2.88 3.18 -15.73
CA ASP A 999 -1.68 3.72 -15.07
C ASP A 999 -1.16 2.77 -13.98
N VAL A 1000 -2.05 2.00 -13.37
CA VAL A 1000 -1.68 1.00 -12.35
C VAL A 1000 -1.41 -0.36 -13.00
N ASN A 1001 -0.13 -0.76 -13.02
CA ASN A 1001 0.29 -2.06 -13.53
C ASN A 1001 1.04 -2.87 -12.47
N ALA A 1002 0.46 -3.98 -12.00
CA ALA A 1002 1.18 -4.89 -11.12
C ALA A 1002 2.24 -5.67 -11.91
N TYR A 1003 3.48 -5.65 -11.44
CA TYR A 1003 4.57 -6.39 -12.07
C TYR A 1003 5.55 -6.93 -11.03
N LEU A 1004 6.10 -8.12 -11.30
CA LEU A 1004 7.10 -8.72 -10.42
C LEU A 1004 8.52 -8.35 -10.91
N PRO A 1005 9.31 -7.59 -10.14
CA PRO A 1005 10.67 -7.29 -10.56
C PRO A 1005 11.55 -8.55 -10.50
N VAL A 1006 12.56 -8.61 -11.38
CA VAL A 1006 13.40 -9.82 -11.56
C VAL A 1006 14.18 -10.17 -10.29
N VAL A 1007 14.68 -9.17 -9.57
CA VAL A 1007 15.49 -9.38 -8.36
C VAL A 1007 14.65 -10.02 -7.23
N PRO A 1008 13.50 -9.47 -6.81
CA PRO A 1008 12.55 -10.14 -5.91
C PRO A 1008 12.17 -11.55 -6.35
N ALA A 1009 11.93 -11.78 -7.65
CA ALA A 1009 11.59 -13.11 -8.16
C ALA A 1009 12.70 -14.15 -7.89
N VAL A 1010 13.96 -13.78 -8.10
CA VAL A 1010 15.13 -14.64 -7.79
C VAL A 1010 15.26 -14.87 -6.28
N VAL A 1011 15.07 -13.82 -5.48
CA VAL A 1011 15.11 -13.91 -4.00
C VAL A 1011 14.04 -14.89 -3.49
N LEU A 1012 12.83 -14.85 -4.03
CA LEU A 1012 11.75 -15.76 -3.67
C LEU A 1012 12.04 -17.22 -4.01
N ILE A 1013 12.70 -17.49 -5.15
CA ILE A 1013 13.14 -18.85 -5.50
C ILE A 1013 14.17 -19.36 -4.49
N LEU A 1014 15.14 -18.53 -4.13
CA LEU A 1014 16.16 -18.87 -3.12
C LEU A 1014 15.52 -19.10 -1.75
N LEU A 1015 14.59 -18.25 -1.35
CA LEU A 1015 13.84 -18.35 -0.10
C LEU A 1015 13.03 -19.66 -0.05
N SER A 1016 12.40 -20.06 -1.15
CA SER A 1016 11.69 -21.34 -1.27
C SER A 1016 12.63 -22.52 -0.98
N VAL A 1017 13.81 -22.55 -1.61
CA VAL A 1017 14.83 -23.59 -1.38
C VAL A 1017 15.30 -23.62 0.07
N VAL A 1018 15.52 -22.46 0.70
CA VAL A 1018 15.94 -22.38 2.10
C VAL A 1018 14.86 -22.93 3.03
N LEU A 1019 13.60 -22.53 2.84
CA LEU A 1019 12.48 -23.01 3.65
C LEU A 1019 12.28 -24.52 3.51
N THR A 1020 12.36 -25.07 2.30
CA THR A 1020 12.18 -26.51 2.10
C THR A 1020 13.33 -27.31 2.70
N LEU A 1021 14.56 -26.81 2.63
CA LEU A 1021 15.70 -27.41 3.32
C LEU A 1021 15.52 -27.41 4.83
N ILE A 1022 15.07 -26.29 5.43
CA ILE A 1022 14.81 -26.20 6.88
C ILE A 1022 13.77 -27.24 7.30
N GLY A 1023 12.65 -27.34 6.59
CA GLY A 1023 11.61 -28.34 6.84
C GLY A 1023 12.12 -29.78 6.65
N GLY A 1024 13.07 -30.00 5.73
CA GLY A 1024 13.67 -31.30 5.42
C GLY A 1024 14.73 -31.79 6.41
N ILE A 1025 15.36 -30.90 7.20
CA ILE A 1025 16.50 -31.28 8.07
C ILE A 1025 16.09 -32.30 9.14
N ILE A 1026 14.95 -32.12 9.79
CA ILE A 1026 14.53 -32.98 10.90
C ILE A 1026 14.24 -34.42 10.41
N PRO A 1027 13.38 -34.63 9.38
CA PRO A 1027 13.15 -35.96 8.81
C PRO A 1027 14.42 -36.62 8.30
N SER A 1028 15.28 -35.88 7.59
CA SER A 1028 16.53 -36.40 7.01
C SER A 1028 17.52 -36.87 8.09
N ARG A 1029 17.63 -36.13 9.19
CA ARG A 1029 18.44 -36.54 10.36
C ARG A 1029 17.87 -37.77 11.05
N LYS A 1030 16.55 -37.90 11.14
CA LYS A 1030 15.90 -39.09 11.72
C LYS A 1030 16.12 -40.32 10.81
N ALA A 1031 15.99 -40.16 9.49
CA ALA A 1031 16.27 -41.17 8.49
C ALA A 1031 17.68 -41.76 8.64
N ALA A 1032 18.69 -40.87 8.72
CA ALA A 1032 20.10 -41.23 8.83
C ALA A 1032 20.45 -42.01 10.11
N LYS A 1033 19.64 -41.92 11.17
CA LYS A 1033 19.84 -42.64 12.44
C LYS A 1033 19.19 -44.03 12.47
N SER A 1034 18.54 -44.46 11.39
CA SER A 1034 17.90 -45.78 11.33
C SER A 1034 18.94 -46.91 11.44
N ASP A 1035 18.64 -47.90 12.28
CA ASP A 1035 19.49 -49.08 12.46
C ASP A 1035 19.30 -50.04 11.26
N PRO A 1036 20.38 -50.39 10.53
CA PRO A 1036 20.31 -51.26 9.35
C PRO A 1036 19.70 -52.63 9.65
N VAL A 1037 19.95 -53.23 10.81
CA VAL A 1037 19.42 -54.56 11.15
C VAL A 1037 17.91 -54.49 11.34
N THR A 1038 17.42 -53.46 12.04
CA THR A 1038 15.97 -53.27 12.20
C THR A 1038 15.27 -52.94 10.88
N ALA A 1039 15.92 -52.15 10.02
CA ALA A 1039 15.40 -51.75 8.71
C ALA A 1039 15.35 -52.90 7.70
N LEU A 1040 16.23 -53.90 7.83
CA LEU A 1040 16.26 -55.10 6.99
C LEU A 1040 15.38 -56.25 7.53
N ARG A 1041 15.08 -56.25 8.84
CA ARG A 1041 14.19 -57.23 9.49
C ARG A 1041 12.70 -56.91 9.44
N THR A 1042 12.32 -55.67 9.13
CA THR A 1042 10.91 -55.26 9.13
C THR A 1042 10.23 -55.64 7.81
N GLU A 1043 9.43 -56.71 7.87
CA GLU A 1043 8.15 -56.83 7.16
C GLU A 1043 7.03 -56.87 8.21
#